data_AF-A0A6G6K3S7-F1
#
_entry.id   AF-A0A6G6K3S7-F1
#
_cell.length_a   1.000
_cell.length_b   1.000
_cell.length_c   1.000
_cell.angle_alpha   90.00
_cell.angle_beta   90.00
_cell.angle_gamma   90.00
#
_symmetry.space_group_name_H-M   'P 1'
#
loop_
_entity.id
_entity.type
_entity.pdbx_description
1 polymer ?
#
loop_
_entity_poly.entity_id
_entity_poly.type
_entity_poly.pdbx_seq_one_letter_code
_entity_poly.pdbx_strand_id
1 'polypeptide(L)'
;MQDASAQSRGPYYITKDTTVPFGNYVANSLVQVCGGTLYEKNQTVRLGQPIDLSLAEGSKFENIIFDLSNCHLRAKGVYFKGGRISLWQKEAKVSFEDCKFEQVTFVMGSAHHSDDDFERHRSHLWFKNSVLNRVTFETSRKSEAATSLKIVVGLKMEQCTVLGPSRLVSFPPVTPTFLADMKKAETEITSCAFVQSTYTLPFLALTKECLFDSCVLETADNLEALTAPVTVPVTFQQPESAEAIKSNYPQLILTPASGKVLPGCQLVYTLTNGEISTNDLPTSVVPVTNLATVVPPAVPIPGAPPVPGMPPVANQPQPQPRVRPQRQAEAPPTLVSATATGTNGAPDSGLKIPRVSLDNLQLKPRLGGGSEGSLAKLEAAAVQGAPGSSGSVRCDVPVTTAMGKALQEVAKFIQLNHGGWPQGQEITLFFTGRYSYKDGPSPAVASALLLHSMISGKELDPAFAVAGDMNADGSVQPIGGVAERIRGAAKSNCKLAGIPATSVSELGDLLLTDGPAPFATVQIFGLEHFREAEALALTTKPEALTAAITEMNRVQEVLLRNPAQMGGMLRNQHVIAKLQQVLKDAPNHLSARYLLLYASGKLPQTISLGGSLHAIDEAGKVLLDTINANGGGALPNINKDSVGSSLTRLQAVRARCDARTRPYADALLRLGTAMKEVFDRPSKTVSQVEEYKAKIRNASDAVDAELSRLLNDPAVREAMNE
;
A
#
# COMPACT_ATOMS: atom_id res chain seq x y z
N MET A 1 -23.92 13.17 -32.14
CA MET A 1 -22.79 13.59 -32.99
C MET A 1 -21.53 13.09 -32.27
N GLN A 2 -20.74 12.28 -32.97
CA GLN A 2 -19.78 11.30 -32.44
C GLN A 2 -18.59 11.87 -31.67
N ASP A 3 -18.12 11.03 -30.73
CA ASP A 3 -16.77 10.86 -30.17
C ASP A 3 -15.68 11.89 -30.53
N ALA A 4 -15.21 12.61 -29.51
CA ALA A 4 -13.83 13.06 -29.42
C ALA A 4 -13.10 12.14 -28.43
N SER A 5 -12.70 10.98 -28.93
CA SER A 5 -11.84 10.01 -28.26
C SER A 5 -10.61 10.69 -27.66
N ALA A 6 -10.38 10.49 -26.36
CA ALA A 6 -9.10 10.71 -25.71
C ALA A 6 -8.03 9.87 -26.41
N GLN A 7 -7.30 10.48 -27.35
CA GLN A 7 -6.09 9.91 -27.91
C GLN A 7 -5.07 9.79 -26.77
N SER A 8 -4.72 8.55 -26.40
CA SER A 8 -3.52 8.25 -25.63
C SER A 8 -2.31 8.75 -26.44
N ARG A 9 -1.79 9.93 -26.10
CA ARG A 9 -0.54 10.42 -26.70
C ARG A 9 0.59 9.50 -26.23
N GLY A 10 1.31 8.92 -27.19
CA GLY A 10 2.50 8.10 -26.94
C GLY A 10 3.61 8.88 -26.24
N PRO A 11 4.75 8.22 -25.93
CA PRO A 11 5.88 8.88 -25.27
C PRO A 11 6.34 10.13 -26.04
N TYR A 12 6.61 11.21 -25.31
CA TYR A 12 7.23 12.40 -25.88
C TYR A 12 8.74 12.19 -25.94
N TYR A 13 9.34 12.41 -27.11
CA TYR A 13 10.75 12.16 -27.35
C TYR A 13 11.58 13.45 -27.37
N ILE A 14 12.60 13.52 -26.52
CA ILE A 14 13.67 14.54 -26.62
C ILE A 14 14.87 13.88 -27.27
N THR A 15 15.23 14.33 -28.48
CA THR A 15 16.32 13.73 -29.28
C THR A 15 17.39 14.73 -29.69
N LYS A 16 17.35 15.96 -29.14
CA LYS A 16 18.32 17.04 -29.38
C LYS A 16 18.57 17.79 -28.08
N ASP A 17 19.72 18.45 -28.00
CA ASP A 17 20.05 19.33 -26.89
C ASP A 17 18.92 20.33 -26.64
N THR A 18 18.47 20.38 -25.39
CA THR A 18 17.27 21.13 -25.03
C THR A 18 17.48 21.78 -23.67
N THR A 19 17.22 23.08 -23.60
CA THR A 19 17.09 23.79 -22.33
C THR A 19 15.62 24.05 -22.08
N VAL A 20 15.07 23.48 -21.02
CA VAL A 20 13.71 23.77 -20.57
C VAL A 20 13.74 25.15 -19.89
N PRO A 21 12.99 26.14 -20.40
CA PRO A 21 12.99 27.50 -19.86
C PRO A 21 12.39 27.54 -18.45
N PHE A 22 12.57 28.67 -17.76
CA PHE A 22 11.99 28.86 -16.42
C PHE A 22 10.46 28.71 -16.47
N GLY A 23 9.90 27.88 -15.60
CA GLY A 23 8.44 27.71 -15.54
C GLY A 23 7.94 26.66 -14.56
N ASN A 24 6.61 26.55 -14.49
CA ASN A 24 5.87 25.54 -13.74
C ASN A 24 5.33 24.48 -14.70
N TYR A 25 5.81 23.25 -14.58
CA TYR A 25 5.54 22.16 -15.52
C TYR A 25 4.77 21.02 -14.88
N VAL A 26 3.75 20.51 -15.58
CA VAL A 26 3.02 19.28 -15.23
C VAL A 26 2.99 18.34 -16.43
N ALA A 27 3.22 17.04 -16.22
CA ALA A 27 3.05 16.03 -17.24
C ALA A 27 2.67 14.66 -16.65
N ASN A 28 1.54 14.09 -17.06
CA ASN A 28 1.12 12.71 -16.68
C ASN A 28 1.52 11.66 -17.73
N SER A 29 2.31 12.05 -18.74
CA SER A 29 2.74 11.19 -19.84
C SER A 29 4.24 10.95 -19.77
N LEU A 30 4.68 9.79 -20.25
CA LEU A 30 6.08 9.42 -20.29
C LEU A 30 6.87 10.37 -21.20
N VAL A 31 7.92 10.99 -20.67
CA VAL A 31 8.90 11.78 -21.41
C VAL A 31 10.17 10.96 -21.58
N GLN A 32 10.39 10.45 -22.79
CA GLN A 32 11.59 9.71 -23.15
C GLN A 32 12.65 10.68 -23.67
N VAL A 33 13.76 10.78 -22.94
CA VAL A 33 14.94 11.56 -23.32
C VAL A 33 15.98 10.60 -23.83
N CYS A 34 16.26 10.64 -25.13
CA CYS A 34 17.09 9.64 -25.81
C CYS A 34 18.06 10.32 -26.78
N GLY A 35 19.36 10.24 -26.50
CA GLY A 35 20.39 10.63 -27.47
C GLY A 35 20.58 9.56 -28.56
N GLY A 36 20.39 9.93 -29.83
CA GLY A 36 20.58 9.05 -30.99
C GLY A 36 19.36 8.97 -31.93
N THR A 37 19.39 8.02 -32.87
CA THR A 37 18.32 7.83 -33.87
C THR A 37 17.32 6.76 -33.41
N LEU A 38 16.03 7.09 -33.41
CA LEU A 38 14.92 6.20 -33.08
C LEU A 38 14.44 5.43 -34.33
N TYR A 39 14.17 4.12 -34.20
CA TYR A 39 13.58 3.28 -35.25
C TYR A 39 12.25 2.68 -34.78
N GLU A 40 11.19 2.82 -35.59
CA GLU A 40 9.79 2.53 -35.22
C GLU A 40 9.50 1.06 -34.86
N LYS A 41 10.21 0.07 -35.41
CA LYS A 41 9.77 -1.34 -35.28
C LYS A 41 10.23 -2.08 -34.02
N ASN A 42 11.26 -1.61 -33.31
CA ASN A 42 11.86 -2.37 -32.18
C ASN A 42 12.29 -1.52 -30.97
N GLN A 43 11.99 -0.22 -30.90
CA GLN A 43 12.49 0.67 -29.83
C GLN A 43 14.02 0.60 -29.62
N THR A 44 14.77 0.17 -30.64
CA THR A 44 16.22 0.04 -30.58
C THR A 44 16.87 1.36 -30.97
N VAL A 45 17.38 2.09 -29.97
CA VAL A 45 18.19 3.30 -30.17
C VAL A 45 19.59 2.90 -30.65
N ARG A 46 20.00 3.34 -31.85
CA ARG A 46 21.43 3.37 -32.20
C ARG A 46 22.06 4.55 -31.47
N LEU A 47 23.04 4.24 -30.62
CA LEU A 47 23.84 5.22 -29.87
C LEU A 47 24.41 6.25 -30.85
N GLY A 48 23.94 7.50 -30.71
CA GLY A 48 24.56 8.68 -31.32
C GLY A 48 25.33 9.48 -30.26
N GLN A 49 25.65 10.73 -30.55
CA GLN A 49 26.20 11.64 -29.53
C GLN A 49 25.19 11.79 -28.37
N PRO A 50 25.65 11.81 -27.11
CA PRO A 50 24.79 12.14 -25.96
C PRO A 50 24.15 13.51 -26.15
N ILE A 51 22.92 13.68 -25.67
CA ILE A 51 22.24 14.98 -25.69
C ILE A 51 22.30 15.67 -24.32
N ASP A 52 22.45 16.98 -24.32
CA ASP A 52 22.43 17.80 -23.11
C ASP A 52 21.00 18.31 -22.83
N LEU A 53 20.44 17.96 -21.68
CA LEU A 53 19.16 18.46 -21.18
C LEU A 53 19.41 19.33 -19.95
N SER A 54 19.13 20.63 -20.06
CA SER A 54 19.28 21.57 -18.94
C SER A 54 17.93 22.10 -18.48
N LEU A 55 17.70 22.15 -17.17
CA LEU A 55 16.49 22.71 -16.58
C LEU A 55 16.81 24.08 -15.97
N ALA A 56 16.04 25.11 -16.33
CA ALA A 56 16.26 26.45 -15.82
C ALA A 56 16.07 26.53 -14.29
N GLU A 57 16.96 27.24 -13.62
CA GLU A 57 16.94 27.47 -12.17
C GLU A 57 15.65 28.16 -11.72
N GLY A 58 15.10 27.73 -10.59
CA GLY A 58 13.81 28.18 -10.06
C GLY A 58 12.58 27.51 -10.68
N SER A 59 12.77 26.61 -11.66
CA SER A 59 11.64 25.88 -12.26
C SER A 59 11.02 24.85 -11.31
N LYS A 60 9.74 24.57 -11.53
CA LYS A 60 8.98 23.56 -10.78
C LYS A 60 8.43 22.49 -11.71
N PHE A 61 8.62 21.22 -11.37
CA PHE A 61 8.14 20.08 -12.13
C PHE A 61 7.27 19.19 -11.25
N GLU A 62 6.01 18.98 -11.64
CA GLU A 62 5.05 18.16 -10.89
C GLU A 62 4.59 16.92 -11.69
N ASN A 63 4.64 15.75 -11.04
CA ASN A 63 4.19 14.44 -11.55
C ASN A 63 4.88 13.93 -12.82
N ILE A 64 6.07 14.44 -13.16
CA ILE A 64 6.75 14.13 -14.42
C ILE A 64 7.43 12.76 -14.39
N ILE A 65 7.30 12.02 -15.50
CA ILE A 65 8.00 10.75 -15.71
C ILE A 65 9.10 10.95 -16.75
N PHE A 66 10.36 11.05 -16.32
CA PHE A 66 11.54 11.07 -17.18
C PHE A 66 12.11 9.65 -17.33
N ASP A 67 12.22 9.18 -18.57
CA ASP A 67 13.04 8.02 -18.93
C ASP A 67 14.26 8.49 -19.70
N LEU A 68 15.43 8.40 -19.06
CA LEU A 68 16.68 8.96 -19.53
C LEU A 68 17.56 7.86 -20.14
N SER A 69 18.08 8.09 -21.35
CA SER A 69 19.02 7.21 -22.05
C SER A 69 19.97 8.02 -22.92
N ASN A 70 21.28 7.80 -22.81
CA ASN A 70 22.30 8.50 -23.61
C ASN A 70 22.14 10.03 -23.56
N CYS A 71 22.03 10.59 -22.36
CA CYS A 71 21.81 12.02 -22.14
C CYS A 71 22.53 12.52 -20.89
N HIS A 72 22.88 13.81 -20.89
CA HIS A 72 23.36 14.52 -19.72
C HIS A 72 22.27 15.49 -19.22
N LEU A 73 21.61 15.14 -18.11
CA LEU A 73 20.65 16.02 -17.46
C LEU A 73 21.34 16.86 -16.38
N ARG A 74 21.22 18.19 -16.49
CA ARG A 74 21.71 19.14 -15.48
C ARG A 74 20.56 19.99 -14.94
N ALA A 75 20.40 20.01 -13.63
CA ALA A 75 19.43 20.84 -12.95
C ALA A 75 20.05 21.49 -11.71
N LYS A 76 19.85 22.80 -11.59
CA LYS A 76 20.30 23.59 -10.45
C LYS A 76 19.16 24.41 -9.88
N GLY A 77 18.92 24.37 -8.56
CA GLY A 77 17.87 25.17 -7.93
C GLY A 77 16.45 24.84 -8.42
N VAL A 78 16.19 23.55 -8.74
CA VAL A 78 14.91 23.09 -9.29
C VAL A 78 14.09 22.35 -8.23
N TYR A 79 12.77 22.53 -8.26
CA TYR A 79 11.84 21.81 -7.39
C TYR A 79 11.06 20.73 -8.15
N PHE A 80 11.18 19.48 -7.71
CA PHE A 80 10.44 18.34 -8.21
C PHE A 80 9.42 17.85 -7.17
N LYS A 81 8.17 17.65 -7.59
CA LYS A 81 7.10 17.14 -6.73
C LYS A 81 6.35 16.01 -7.42
N GLY A 82 6.42 14.80 -6.87
CA GLY A 82 5.83 13.60 -7.48
C GLY A 82 6.53 13.20 -8.79
N GLY A 83 6.13 12.07 -9.35
CA GLY A 83 6.68 11.56 -10.60
C GLY A 83 7.88 10.62 -10.42
N ARG A 84 8.53 10.31 -11.54
CA ARG A 84 9.56 9.26 -11.63
C ARG A 84 10.69 9.65 -12.57
N ILE A 85 11.93 9.40 -12.17
CA ILE A 85 13.13 9.63 -13.00
C ILE A 85 13.86 8.28 -13.14
N SER A 86 13.74 7.65 -14.30
CA SER A 86 14.44 6.42 -14.62
C SER A 86 15.72 6.70 -15.39
N LEU A 87 16.82 6.08 -14.97
CA LEU A 87 18.07 6.04 -15.71
C LEU A 87 18.22 4.64 -16.32
N TRP A 88 18.11 4.56 -17.65
CA TRP A 88 18.28 3.32 -18.40
C TRP A 88 19.70 3.22 -18.97
N GLN A 89 20.14 1.99 -19.25
CA GLN A 89 21.48 1.69 -19.77
C GLN A 89 21.80 2.53 -21.02
N LYS A 90 23.08 2.94 -21.16
CA LYS A 90 23.71 3.75 -22.22
C LYS A 90 24.11 5.18 -21.80
N GLU A 91 25.04 5.35 -20.84
CA GLU A 91 25.68 6.66 -20.54
C GLU A 91 24.75 7.81 -20.09
N ALA A 92 23.66 7.53 -19.37
CA ALA A 92 22.86 8.62 -18.79
C ALA A 92 23.61 9.25 -17.60
N LYS A 93 23.97 10.54 -17.67
CA LYS A 93 24.56 11.29 -16.55
C LYS A 93 23.58 12.33 -16.06
N VAL A 94 23.27 12.32 -14.77
CA VAL A 94 22.25 13.18 -14.17
C VAL A 94 22.85 13.87 -12.96
N SER A 95 22.84 15.20 -12.97
CA SER A 95 23.37 16.01 -11.87
C SER A 95 22.34 17.01 -11.36
N PHE A 96 22.12 16.98 -10.05
CA PHE A 96 21.25 17.87 -9.31
C PHE A 96 22.06 18.65 -8.28
N GLU A 97 22.05 19.98 -8.39
CA GLU A 97 22.69 20.88 -7.43
C GLU A 97 21.63 21.82 -6.85
N ASP A 98 21.62 22.05 -5.53
CA ASP A 98 20.67 22.97 -4.88
C ASP A 98 19.19 22.64 -5.14
N CYS A 99 18.85 21.38 -5.44
CA CYS A 99 17.51 20.95 -5.85
C CYS A 99 16.67 20.44 -4.68
N LYS A 100 15.35 20.51 -4.82
CA LYS A 100 14.38 19.95 -3.87
C LYS A 100 13.55 18.85 -4.54
N PHE A 101 13.39 17.73 -3.85
CA PHE A 101 12.57 16.60 -4.28
C PHE A 101 11.53 16.30 -3.21
N GLU A 102 10.29 16.10 -3.63
CA GLU A 102 9.19 15.70 -2.76
C GLU A 102 8.40 14.56 -3.41
N GLN A 103 8.38 13.38 -2.80
CA GLN A 103 7.64 12.21 -3.31
C GLN A 103 8.07 11.75 -4.72
N VAL A 104 9.34 11.94 -5.07
CA VAL A 104 9.90 11.52 -6.37
C VAL A 104 10.49 10.11 -6.26
N THR A 105 10.31 9.30 -7.31
CA THR A 105 10.92 7.96 -7.42
C THR A 105 12.08 7.95 -8.41
N PHE A 106 13.27 7.55 -7.97
CA PHE A 106 14.43 7.33 -8.84
C PHE A 106 14.57 5.84 -9.18
N VAL A 107 14.62 5.49 -10.46
CA VAL A 107 14.77 4.11 -10.91
C VAL A 107 16.13 3.93 -11.58
N MET A 108 16.97 3.06 -11.04
CA MET A 108 18.32 2.78 -11.55
C MET A 108 18.34 1.47 -12.34
N GLY A 109 18.78 1.51 -13.60
CA GLY A 109 18.94 0.34 -14.45
C GLY A 109 20.06 -0.61 -14.02
N SER A 110 19.86 -1.92 -14.12
CA SER A 110 20.93 -2.94 -14.05
C SER A 110 21.37 -3.32 -15.46
N ALA A 111 22.65 -3.67 -15.71
CA ALA A 111 23.13 -4.12 -17.02
C ALA A 111 23.92 -5.44 -17.01
N HIS A 112 23.89 -6.14 -18.15
CA HIS A 112 24.67 -7.35 -18.43
C HIS A 112 25.75 -7.01 -19.46
N HIS A 113 26.93 -6.60 -19.00
CA HIS A 113 28.05 -6.24 -19.89
C HIS A 113 29.38 -6.83 -19.40
N SER A 114 30.32 -7.00 -20.34
CA SER A 114 31.73 -7.29 -20.05
C SER A 114 32.38 -6.12 -19.30
N ASP A 115 33.55 -6.33 -18.66
CA ASP A 115 34.23 -5.28 -17.90
C ASP A 115 34.66 -4.05 -18.75
N ASP A 116 34.89 -4.21 -20.06
CA ASP A 116 35.23 -3.13 -21.00
C ASP A 116 34.01 -2.26 -21.39
N ASP A 117 32.83 -2.88 -21.53
CA ASP A 117 31.58 -2.17 -21.85
C ASP A 117 31.03 -1.41 -20.62
N PHE A 118 31.37 -1.86 -19.41
CA PHE A 118 31.02 -1.19 -18.16
C PHE A 118 31.64 0.21 -18.04
N GLU A 119 32.94 0.35 -18.30
CA GLU A 119 33.64 1.64 -18.22
C GLU A 119 33.13 2.64 -19.26
N ARG A 120 32.79 2.14 -20.46
CA ARG A 120 32.32 2.99 -21.56
C ARG A 120 30.88 3.46 -21.33
N HIS A 121 29.98 2.61 -20.85
CA HIS A 121 28.53 2.89 -20.88
C HIS A 121 27.84 3.12 -19.53
N ARG A 122 28.61 3.31 -18.45
CA ARG A 122 28.08 3.56 -17.09
C ARG A 122 27.23 4.82 -16.99
N SER A 123 26.13 4.73 -16.23
CA SER A 123 25.27 5.87 -15.93
C SER A 123 25.61 6.43 -14.55
N HIS A 124 25.35 7.71 -14.34
CA HIS A 124 25.71 8.42 -13.11
C HIS A 124 24.56 9.27 -12.60
N LEU A 125 24.28 9.17 -11.31
CA LEU A 125 23.32 10.00 -10.60
C LEU A 125 24.05 10.76 -9.49
N TRP A 126 24.06 12.08 -9.59
CA TRP A 126 24.78 12.95 -8.66
C TRP A 126 23.84 13.97 -8.01
N PHE A 127 23.88 14.04 -6.69
CA PHE A 127 23.22 15.05 -5.87
C PHE A 127 24.25 15.84 -5.08
N LYS A 128 24.08 17.16 -5.06
CA LYS A 128 24.89 18.08 -4.26
C LYS A 128 23.99 19.13 -3.59
N ASN A 129 24.19 19.38 -2.30
CA ASN A 129 23.50 20.43 -1.54
C ASN A 129 21.96 20.41 -1.73
N SER A 130 21.38 19.21 -1.80
CA SER A 130 19.98 19.01 -2.21
C SER A 130 19.14 18.39 -1.08
N VAL A 131 17.83 18.66 -1.11
CA VAL A 131 16.86 18.16 -0.14
C VAL A 131 15.96 17.11 -0.77
N LEU A 132 15.96 15.91 -0.20
CA LEU A 132 15.18 14.77 -0.66
C LEU A 132 14.13 14.41 0.40
N ASN A 133 12.87 14.77 0.17
CA ASN A 133 11.77 14.51 1.09
C ASN A 133 10.87 13.39 0.57
N ARG A 134 10.72 12.29 1.33
CA ARG A 134 9.91 11.11 0.97
C ARG A 134 10.28 10.56 -0.41
N VAL A 135 11.57 10.49 -0.71
CA VAL A 135 12.09 9.98 -1.98
C VAL A 135 12.25 8.47 -1.91
N THR A 136 11.97 7.79 -3.02
CA THR A 136 12.16 6.34 -3.15
C THR A 136 13.20 6.03 -4.21
N PHE A 137 14.15 5.14 -3.90
CA PHE A 137 15.09 4.61 -4.87
C PHE A 137 14.74 3.15 -5.21
N GLU A 138 14.63 2.84 -6.50
CA GLU A 138 14.34 1.50 -7.01
C GLU A 138 15.44 1.02 -7.95
N THR A 139 15.67 -0.29 -8.00
CA THR A 139 16.57 -0.92 -8.98
C THR A 139 15.75 -1.74 -9.98
N SER A 140 15.95 -1.50 -11.27
CA SER A 140 15.29 -2.26 -12.35
C SER A 140 15.95 -3.64 -12.46
N ARG A 141 15.37 -4.67 -11.85
CA ARG A 141 15.77 -6.08 -12.05
C ARG A 141 15.24 -6.59 -13.39
N LYS A 142 16.13 -6.85 -14.36
CA LYS A 142 15.83 -7.69 -15.52
C LYS A 142 16.79 -8.88 -15.48
N SER A 143 16.27 -10.10 -15.27
CA SER A 143 16.92 -11.42 -15.35
C SER A 143 17.34 -12.09 -14.03
N GLU A 144 16.89 -13.34 -13.87
CA GLU A 144 17.09 -14.28 -12.75
C GLU A 144 18.40 -15.08 -12.80
N ALA A 145 19.33 -14.78 -13.72
CA ALA A 145 20.40 -15.72 -14.08
C ALA A 145 21.86 -15.25 -13.83
N ALA A 146 22.13 -14.25 -13.00
CA ALA A 146 23.51 -13.80 -12.79
C ALA A 146 23.89 -13.77 -11.30
N THR A 147 24.75 -14.70 -10.90
CA THR A 147 25.61 -14.67 -9.69
C THR A 147 26.64 -13.52 -9.70
N SER A 148 26.45 -12.52 -10.57
CA SER A 148 27.32 -11.35 -10.75
C SER A 148 26.48 -10.14 -11.17
N LEU A 149 25.51 -9.74 -10.36
CA LEU A 149 24.84 -8.44 -10.50
C LEU A 149 25.85 -7.33 -10.16
N LYS A 150 26.52 -6.78 -11.18
CA LYS A 150 27.25 -5.52 -11.06
C LYS A 150 26.23 -4.38 -11.12
N ILE A 151 26.15 -3.54 -10.10
CA ILE A 151 25.42 -2.26 -10.22
C ILE A 151 26.12 -1.44 -11.29
N VAL A 152 25.37 -0.92 -12.26
CA VAL A 152 25.89 -0.18 -13.43
C VAL A 152 25.66 1.32 -13.34
N VAL A 153 24.99 1.78 -12.27
CA VAL A 153 24.75 3.20 -12.00
C VAL A 153 25.58 3.65 -10.80
N GLY A 154 26.46 4.62 -11.02
CA GLY A 154 27.15 5.31 -9.93
C GLY A 154 26.20 6.27 -9.21
N LEU A 155 26.15 6.21 -7.88
CA LEU A 155 25.40 7.15 -7.06
C LEU A 155 26.35 8.01 -6.22
N LYS A 156 26.36 9.31 -6.49
CA LYS A 156 27.12 10.28 -5.70
C LYS A 156 26.19 11.23 -4.96
N MET A 157 26.36 11.36 -3.64
CA MET A 157 25.61 12.30 -2.80
C MET A 157 26.58 13.08 -1.92
N GLU A 158 26.49 14.41 -1.96
CA GLU A 158 27.35 15.30 -1.18
C GLU A 158 26.49 16.37 -0.50
N GLN A 159 26.63 16.52 0.83
CA GLN A 159 25.92 17.57 1.60
C GLN A 159 24.41 17.57 1.38
N CYS A 160 23.79 16.38 1.26
CA CYS A 160 22.35 16.27 1.03
C CYS A 160 21.59 15.99 2.33
N THR A 161 20.34 16.46 2.41
CA THR A 161 19.43 16.14 3.51
C THR A 161 18.28 15.27 3.02
N VAL A 162 18.13 14.07 3.59
CA VAL A 162 17.09 13.10 3.25
C VAL A 162 16.11 12.99 4.41
N LEU A 163 14.83 13.28 4.16
CA LEU A 163 13.75 13.24 5.14
C LEU A 163 12.76 12.14 4.81
N GLY A 164 12.37 11.35 5.82
CA GLY A 164 11.55 10.17 5.66
C GLY A 164 10.03 10.34 5.82
N PRO A 165 9.27 9.23 5.68
CA PRO A 165 9.74 7.87 5.42
C PRO A 165 10.28 7.74 3.98
N SER A 166 11.57 7.43 3.86
CA SER A 166 12.28 7.28 2.59
C SER A 166 12.99 5.94 2.61
N ARG A 167 12.86 5.16 1.52
CA ARG A 167 13.59 3.89 1.35
C ARG A 167 14.86 4.18 0.56
N LEU A 168 16.01 4.05 1.22
CA LEU A 168 17.31 4.26 0.60
C LEU A 168 17.64 3.12 -0.37
N VAL A 169 18.66 3.33 -1.21
CA VAL A 169 19.07 2.36 -2.22
C VAL A 169 19.37 1.01 -1.58
N SER A 170 18.72 -0.04 -2.08
CA SER A 170 19.09 -1.43 -1.80
C SER A 170 20.15 -1.88 -2.81
N PHE A 171 21.31 -2.27 -2.29
CA PHE A 171 22.42 -2.83 -3.07
C PHE A 171 22.28 -4.36 -3.16
N PRO A 172 22.89 -5.02 -4.18
CA PRO A 172 22.91 -6.48 -4.27
C PRO A 172 23.66 -7.10 -3.06
N PRO A 173 23.56 -8.43 -2.87
CA PRO A 173 24.23 -9.13 -1.78
C PRO A 173 25.72 -8.81 -1.71
N VAL A 174 26.22 -8.61 -0.49
CA VAL A 174 27.62 -8.24 -0.25
C VAL A 174 28.55 -9.38 -0.70
N THR A 175 29.43 -9.11 -1.65
CA THR A 175 30.53 -9.98 -2.07
C THR A 175 31.86 -9.48 -1.50
N PRO A 176 32.94 -10.28 -1.47
CA PRO A 176 34.26 -9.81 -1.04
C PRO A 176 34.81 -8.64 -1.87
N THR A 177 34.36 -8.47 -3.12
CA THR A 177 34.76 -7.37 -4.02
C THR A 177 33.83 -6.15 -3.95
N PHE A 178 32.76 -6.20 -3.15
CA PHE A 178 31.69 -5.19 -3.14
C PHE A 178 32.21 -3.75 -3.02
N LEU A 179 33.11 -3.46 -2.08
CA LEU A 179 33.65 -2.11 -1.90
C LEU A 179 34.53 -1.67 -3.08
N ALA A 180 35.28 -2.60 -3.69
CA ALA A 180 36.08 -2.31 -4.88
C ALA A 180 35.17 -2.04 -6.09
N ASP A 181 34.08 -2.79 -6.22
CA ASP A 181 33.08 -2.63 -7.28
C ASP A 181 32.33 -1.30 -7.13
N MET A 182 31.96 -0.91 -5.90
CA MET A 182 31.30 0.39 -5.64
C MET A 182 32.25 1.58 -5.86
N LYS A 183 33.53 1.42 -5.50
CA LYS A 183 34.56 2.42 -5.82
C LYS A 183 34.77 2.56 -7.34
N LYS A 184 34.79 1.45 -8.07
CA LYS A 184 34.85 1.43 -9.55
C LYS A 184 33.61 2.09 -10.18
N ALA A 185 32.45 1.92 -9.56
CA ALA A 185 31.20 2.56 -9.96
C ALA A 185 31.08 4.03 -9.53
N GLU A 186 32.10 4.64 -8.89
CA GLU A 186 32.05 6.01 -8.35
C GLU A 186 30.85 6.27 -7.42
N THR A 187 30.45 5.24 -6.66
CA THR A 187 29.39 5.38 -5.67
C THR A 187 29.97 5.91 -4.35
N GLU A 188 29.56 7.12 -3.96
CA GLU A 188 30.08 7.79 -2.77
C GLU A 188 29.00 8.67 -2.12
N ILE A 189 28.80 8.51 -0.81
CA ILE A 189 27.84 9.31 -0.03
C ILE A 189 28.62 10.01 1.09
N THR A 190 28.75 11.32 0.99
CA THR A 190 29.58 12.14 1.88
C THR A 190 28.79 13.26 2.54
N SER A 191 29.00 13.44 3.84
CA SER A 191 28.48 14.59 4.61
C SER A 191 26.96 14.79 4.48
N CYS A 192 26.20 13.69 4.37
CA CYS A 192 24.74 13.72 4.22
C CYS A 192 24.02 13.51 5.57
N ALA A 193 22.82 14.05 5.70
CA ALA A 193 21.95 13.84 6.86
C ALA A 193 20.70 13.05 6.46
N PHE A 194 20.41 11.98 7.18
CA PHE A 194 19.26 11.11 6.98
C PHE A 194 18.37 11.15 8.23
N VAL A 195 17.09 11.47 8.05
CA VAL A 195 16.11 11.57 9.14
C VAL A 195 14.93 10.65 8.83
N GLN A 196 14.50 9.81 9.78
CA GLN A 196 13.34 8.93 9.65
C GLN A 196 13.35 8.00 8.41
N SER A 197 14.54 7.58 7.97
CA SER A 197 14.73 6.80 6.75
C SER A 197 15.01 5.32 7.03
N THR A 198 14.70 4.46 6.06
CA THR A 198 15.03 3.02 6.11
C THR A 198 16.25 2.75 5.24
N TYR A 199 17.26 2.09 5.83
CA TYR A 199 18.54 1.82 5.17
C TYR A 199 18.96 0.36 5.30
N THR A 200 19.87 -0.09 4.43
CA THR A 200 20.44 -1.44 4.45
C THR A 200 21.90 -1.41 4.91
N LEU A 201 22.44 -2.53 5.40
CA LEU A 201 23.84 -2.60 5.80
C LEU A 201 24.84 -2.27 4.67
N PRO A 202 24.66 -2.72 3.41
CA PRO A 202 25.53 -2.33 2.30
C PRO A 202 25.51 -0.82 2.03
N PHE A 203 24.35 -0.18 2.16
CA PHE A 203 24.23 1.27 2.01
C PHE A 203 25.08 2.00 3.06
N LEU A 204 25.00 1.57 4.32
CA LEU A 204 25.78 2.15 5.42
C LEU A 204 27.30 2.09 5.15
N ALA A 205 27.79 0.99 4.57
CA ALA A 205 29.21 0.79 4.25
C ALA A 205 29.77 1.78 3.19
N LEU A 206 28.89 2.48 2.46
CA LEU A 206 29.25 3.46 1.42
C LEU A 206 29.18 4.91 1.91
N THR A 207 28.79 5.12 3.17
CA THR A 207 28.64 6.46 3.75
C THR A 207 29.91 6.93 4.45
N LYS A 208 30.18 8.23 4.37
CA LYS A 208 31.27 8.90 5.07
C LYS A 208 30.77 10.20 5.70
N GLU A 209 31.06 10.41 6.97
CA GLU A 209 30.70 11.64 7.71
C GLU A 209 29.19 11.94 7.68
N CYS A 210 28.35 10.90 7.71
CA CYS A 210 26.90 11.04 7.61
C CYS A 210 26.22 11.00 8.99
N LEU A 211 25.07 11.68 9.10
CA LEU A 211 24.21 11.69 10.27
C LEU A 211 22.95 10.85 10.01
N PHE A 212 22.59 9.97 10.93
CA PHE A 212 21.35 9.19 10.88
C PHE A 212 20.53 9.48 12.16
N ASP A 213 19.36 10.08 12.00
CA ASP A 213 18.43 10.40 13.08
C ASP A 213 17.12 9.64 12.87
N SER A 214 16.68 8.87 13.89
CA SER A 214 15.40 8.16 13.85
C SER A 214 15.24 7.20 12.66
N CYS A 215 16.36 6.69 12.14
CA CYS A 215 16.40 5.75 11.02
C CYS A 215 16.23 4.29 11.48
N VAL A 216 15.83 3.42 10.56
CA VAL A 216 15.60 1.98 10.82
C VAL A 216 16.41 1.13 9.84
N LEU A 217 17.12 0.13 10.37
CA LEU A 217 17.86 -0.84 9.58
C LEU A 217 16.94 -1.96 9.06
N GLU A 218 16.96 -2.22 7.75
CA GLU A 218 16.27 -3.34 7.10
C GLU A 218 17.12 -4.63 7.19
N THR A 219 16.71 -5.60 8.01
CA THR A 219 17.46 -6.83 8.33
C THR A 219 17.24 -7.94 7.30
N ALA A 220 17.96 -7.89 6.17
CA ALA A 220 17.88 -8.96 5.16
C ALA A 220 19.21 -9.34 4.47
N ASP A 221 20.36 -8.77 4.85
CA ASP A 221 21.62 -9.01 4.12
C ASP A 221 22.73 -9.56 5.03
N ASN A 222 23.30 -10.71 4.66
CA ASN A 222 24.43 -11.35 5.34
C ASN A 222 25.74 -10.58 5.10
N LEU A 223 26.28 -9.95 6.14
CA LEU A 223 27.62 -9.32 6.10
C LEU A 223 28.79 -10.31 6.26
N GLU A 224 28.52 -11.60 6.39
CA GLU A 224 29.52 -12.66 6.65
C GLU A 224 30.60 -12.77 5.55
N ALA A 225 30.37 -12.18 4.38
CA ALA A 225 31.26 -12.22 3.23
C ALA A 225 32.33 -11.11 3.19
N LEU A 226 32.31 -10.13 4.10
CA LEU A 226 33.36 -9.09 4.18
C LEU A 226 34.56 -9.62 4.98
N THR A 227 35.68 -9.84 4.29
CA THR A 227 36.92 -10.37 4.90
C THR A 227 37.79 -9.30 5.58
N ALA A 228 37.45 -8.01 5.45
CA ALA A 228 38.20 -6.89 6.04
C ALA A 228 37.27 -6.01 6.90
N PRO A 229 37.73 -5.51 8.07
CA PRO A 229 36.95 -4.59 8.88
C PRO A 229 36.70 -3.28 8.13
N VAL A 230 35.46 -2.79 8.14
CA VAL A 230 35.07 -1.53 7.48
C VAL A 230 34.84 -0.48 8.56
N THR A 231 35.63 0.60 8.51
CA THR A 231 35.45 1.76 9.40
C THR A 231 34.47 2.74 8.78
N VAL A 232 33.38 3.06 9.48
CA VAL A 232 32.34 3.97 9.01
C VAL A 232 32.21 5.14 9.99
N PRO A 233 32.65 6.36 9.62
CA PRO A 233 32.49 7.54 10.46
C PRO A 233 31.05 8.09 10.35
N VAL A 234 30.16 7.65 11.24
CA VAL A 234 28.73 8.00 11.26
C VAL A 234 28.23 8.25 12.69
N THR A 235 27.17 9.06 12.80
CA THR A 235 26.50 9.34 14.08
C THR A 235 25.05 8.90 14.02
N PHE A 236 24.59 8.16 15.03
CA PHE A 236 23.20 7.68 15.16
C PHE A 236 22.47 8.37 16.31
N GLN A 237 21.22 8.74 16.10
CA GLN A 237 20.28 9.20 17.14
C GLN A 237 19.03 8.30 17.12
N GLN A 238 18.56 7.89 18.30
CA GLN A 238 17.45 6.93 18.60
C GLN A 238 16.46 6.66 17.45
N PRO A 239 15.95 5.42 17.23
CA PRO A 239 15.83 4.31 18.18
C PRO A 239 16.98 3.29 18.15
N GLU A 240 17.84 3.34 17.14
CA GLU A 240 19.05 2.52 17.04
C GLU A 240 20.24 3.29 17.63
N SER A 241 20.97 2.71 18.60
CA SER A 241 22.20 3.28 19.13
C SER A 241 23.43 2.67 18.45
N ALA A 242 24.52 3.43 18.36
CA ALA A 242 25.79 2.96 17.79
C ALA A 242 26.29 1.69 18.53
N GLU A 243 26.01 1.57 19.83
CA GLU A 243 26.34 0.40 20.65
C GLU A 243 25.53 -0.84 20.25
N ALA A 244 24.23 -0.68 19.92
CA ALA A 244 23.37 -1.78 19.49
C ALA A 244 23.80 -2.34 18.12
N ILE A 245 24.16 -1.46 17.17
CA ILE A 245 24.66 -1.88 15.85
C ILE A 245 26.01 -2.58 16.00
N LYS A 246 26.92 -2.02 16.81
CA LYS A 246 28.25 -2.62 17.07
C LYS A 246 28.17 -3.99 17.76
N SER A 247 27.20 -4.18 18.66
CA SER A 247 26.97 -5.47 19.33
C SER A 247 26.47 -6.56 18.38
N ASN A 248 25.65 -6.18 17.39
CA ASN A 248 25.07 -7.13 16.44
C ASN A 248 25.98 -7.40 15.22
N TYR A 249 26.89 -6.48 14.89
CA TYR A 249 27.80 -6.56 13.73
C TYR A 249 29.25 -6.15 14.09
N PRO A 250 30.02 -7.01 14.78
CA PRO A 250 31.37 -6.70 15.27
C PRO A 250 32.40 -6.37 14.18
N GLN A 251 32.11 -6.71 12.93
CA GLN A 251 32.91 -6.41 11.74
C GLN A 251 32.85 -4.93 11.27
N LEU A 252 31.91 -4.14 11.80
CA LEU A 252 31.81 -2.69 11.54
C LEU A 252 32.51 -1.90 12.66
N ILE A 253 33.47 -1.06 12.29
CA ILE A 253 34.11 -0.13 13.22
C ILE A 253 33.43 1.23 13.07
N LEU A 254 32.44 1.51 13.92
CA LEU A 254 31.77 2.82 13.96
C LEU A 254 32.63 3.82 14.73
N THR A 255 33.00 4.92 14.09
CA THR A 255 33.71 6.04 14.74
C THR A 255 32.80 7.28 14.78
N PRO A 256 32.70 8.01 15.90
CA PRO A 256 31.91 9.23 15.97
C PRO A 256 32.39 10.24 14.92
N ALA A 257 31.48 10.76 14.10
CA ALA A 257 31.82 11.86 13.19
C ALA A 257 32.11 13.13 14.00
N SER A 258 33.09 13.93 13.57
CA SER A 258 33.37 15.25 14.16
C SER A 258 32.11 16.12 14.08
N GLY A 259 31.79 16.81 15.18
CA GLY A 259 30.52 17.48 15.38
C GLY A 259 30.09 18.42 14.25
N LYS A 260 28.77 18.37 13.97
CA LYS A 260 27.99 19.15 12.98
C LYS A 260 28.31 18.88 11.51
N VAL A 261 27.59 17.90 10.93
CA VAL A 261 27.22 17.96 9.51
C VAL A 261 26.47 19.28 9.32
N LEU A 262 27.05 20.21 8.55
CA LEU A 262 26.40 21.47 8.21
C LEU A 262 25.09 21.15 7.46
N PRO A 263 23.94 21.74 7.84
CA PRO A 263 22.70 21.57 7.09
C PRO A 263 22.96 21.97 5.64
N GLY A 264 22.82 21.02 4.72
CA GLY A 264 23.20 21.16 3.32
C GLY A 264 22.25 22.02 2.50
N CYS A 265 22.00 23.27 2.93
CA CYS A 265 21.30 24.27 2.13
C CYS A 265 21.83 25.69 2.45
N GLN A 266 22.35 26.38 1.43
CA GLN A 266 22.46 27.86 1.43
C GLN A 266 21.10 28.54 1.20
N LEU A 267 20.05 27.76 0.97
CA LEU A 267 18.66 28.22 0.98
C LEU A 267 18.13 28.17 2.42
N VAL A 268 17.71 29.33 2.93
CA VAL A 268 17.24 29.53 4.30
C VAL A 268 15.91 28.82 4.51
N TYR A 269 15.97 27.55 4.90
CA TYR A 269 14.80 26.77 5.27
C TYR A 269 14.67 26.70 6.79
N THR A 270 13.49 27.00 7.31
CA THR A 270 13.20 26.85 8.74
C THR A 270 12.50 25.52 8.95
N LEU A 271 13.10 24.62 9.74
CA LEU A 271 12.43 23.42 10.23
C LEU A 271 11.48 23.83 11.36
N THR A 272 10.18 23.69 11.14
CA THR A 272 9.18 23.81 12.22
C THR A 272 8.25 22.60 12.11
N ASN A 273 8.18 21.79 13.17
CA ASN A 273 7.25 20.65 13.27
C ASN A 273 7.31 19.58 12.15
N GLY A 274 8.46 19.38 11.52
CA GLY A 274 8.64 18.35 10.49
C GLY A 274 8.10 18.70 9.10
N GLU A 275 7.68 19.95 8.88
CA GLU A 275 7.42 20.50 7.55
C GLU A 275 8.56 21.45 7.15
N ILE A 276 8.97 21.36 5.88
CA ILE A 276 9.95 22.30 5.29
C ILE A 276 9.16 23.43 4.64
N SER A 277 9.04 24.57 5.31
CA SER A 277 8.55 25.80 4.68
C SER A 277 9.71 26.54 4.00
N THR A 278 9.49 26.97 2.76
CA THR A 278 10.43 27.83 2.03
C THR A 278 10.20 29.29 2.39
N ASN A 279 11.22 29.99 2.89
CA ASN A 279 11.26 31.43 2.71
C ASN A 279 11.79 31.67 1.29
N ASP A 280 11.03 32.40 0.47
CA ASP A 280 11.43 32.89 -0.85
C ASP A 280 11.56 31.85 -1.99
N LEU A 281 10.43 31.30 -2.41
CA LEU A 281 10.17 31.25 -3.86
C LEU A 281 9.14 32.35 -4.13
N PRO A 282 9.37 33.26 -5.10
CA PRO A 282 8.33 34.19 -5.46
C PRO A 282 7.14 33.37 -5.97
N THR A 283 6.09 33.29 -5.17
CA THR A 283 4.73 33.00 -5.65
C THR A 283 4.32 34.17 -6.53
N SER A 284 4.87 34.25 -7.73
CA SER A 284 4.50 35.24 -8.73
C SER A 284 4.20 34.55 -10.06
N VAL A 285 2.91 34.39 -10.32
CA VAL A 285 2.28 34.61 -11.63
C VAL A 285 2.93 33.89 -12.84
N VAL A 286 3.36 32.63 -12.70
CA VAL A 286 3.69 31.80 -13.87
C VAL A 286 2.63 30.72 -14.06
N PRO A 287 1.84 30.75 -15.15
CA PRO A 287 0.79 29.76 -15.40
C PRO A 287 1.40 28.36 -15.57
N VAL A 288 0.70 27.36 -15.04
CA VAL A 288 1.09 25.95 -15.19
C VAL A 288 1.05 25.56 -16.65
N THR A 289 2.20 25.14 -17.18
CA THR A 289 2.40 24.80 -18.58
C THR A 289 2.61 23.30 -18.72
N ASN A 290 2.05 22.69 -19.78
CA ASN A 290 2.33 21.29 -20.07
C ASN A 290 3.75 21.19 -20.64
N LEU A 291 4.60 20.33 -20.08
CA LEU A 291 5.99 20.20 -20.55
C LEU A 291 6.06 19.90 -22.06
N ALA A 292 5.06 19.20 -22.61
CA ALA A 292 5.00 18.85 -24.02
C ALA A 292 4.76 20.03 -24.97
N THR A 293 4.35 21.21 -24.47
CA THR A 293 4.18 22.41 -25.30
C THR A 293 5.47 23.22 -25.43
N VAL A 294 6.50 22.89 -24.65
CA VAL A 294 7.77 23.62 -24.56
C VAL A 294 8.94 22.78 -25.06
N VAL A 295 8.75 21.45 -25.14
CA VAL A 295 9.72 20.49 -25.70
C VAL A 295 9.45 20.30 -27.20
N PRO A 296 10.49 20.31 -28.07
CA PRO A 296 10.31 20.15 -29.51
C PRO A 296 9.72 18.77 -29.88
N PRO A 297 8.76 18.69 -30.83
CA PRO A 297 8.22 17.42 -31.30
C PRO A 297 9.27 16.62 -32.10
N ALA A 298 9.15 15.29 -32.07
CA ALA A 298 10.04 14.39 -32.82
C ALA A 298 10.04 14.72 -34.32
N VAL A 299 11.23 14.81 -34.93
CA VAL A 299 11.36 14.93 -36.38
C VAL A 299 11.19 13.54 -37.00
N PRO A 300 10.18 13.29 -37.85
CA PRO A 300 10.09 12.03 -38.59
C PRO A 300 11.22 11.95 -39.62
N ILE A 301 11.95 10.83 -39.65
CA ILE A 301 13.03 10.62 -40.64
C ILE A 301 12.48 9.79 -41.84
N PRO A 302 12.81 10.16 -43.09
CA PRO A 302 12.36 9.47 -44.31
C PRO A 302 12.84 8.02 -44.40
N GLY A 303 12.05 7.18 -45.05
CA GLY A 303 12.29 5.74 -45.21
C GLY A 303 13.69 5.40 -45.70
N ALA A 304 14.32 4.43 -45.02
CA ALA A 304 15.62 3.89 -45.42
C ALA A 304 15.48 2.94 -46.64
N PRO A 305 16.46 2.90 -47.57
CA PRO A 305 16.45 2.01 -48.72
C PRO A 305 16.70 0.54 -48.30
N PRO A 306 16.23 -0.44 -49.08
CA PRO A 306 16.38 -1.86 -48.73
C PRO A 306 17.84 -2.33 -48.89
N VAL A 307 18.32 -3.09 -47.92
CA VAL A 307 19.59 -3.84 -48.02
C VAL A 307 19.35 -5.11 -48.85
N PRO A 308 20.15 -5.42 -49.88
CA PRO A 308 19.98 -6.62 -50.68
C PRO A 308 20.57 -7.85 -49.99
N GLY A 309 19.80 -8.95 -49.98
CA GLY A 309 20.34 -10.29 -49.73
C GLY A 309 19.90 -10.93 -48.41
N MET A 310 18.66 -11.38 -48.33
CA MET A 310 18.27 -12.54 -47.52
C MET A 310 17.02 -13.20 -48.14
N PRO A 311 16.97 -14.53 -48.29
CA PRO A 311 15.84 -15.20 -48.91
C PRO A 311 14.60 -15.17 -48.00
N PRO A 312 13.38 -15.22 -48.57
CA PRO A 312 12.15 -15.06 -47.81
C PRO A 312 11.88 -16.29 -46.95
N VAL A 313 11.70 -16.09 -45.64
CA VAL A 313 11.10 -17.09 -44.75
C VAL A 313 9.59 -17.08 -45.00
N ALA A 314 9.07 -18.25 -45.35
CA ALA A 314 7.67 -18.49 -45.66
C ALA A 314 6.74 -18.20 -44.47
N ASN A 315 5.54 -17.71 -44.80
CA ASN A 315 4.40 -17.46 -43.93
C ASN A 315 4.18 -18.58 -42.90
N GLN A 316 4.37 -18.25 -41.61
CA GLN A 316 3.62 -18.89 -40.54
C GLN A 316 2.55 -17.90 -40.03
N PRO A 317 1.32 -18.35 -39.74
CA PRO A 317 0.30 -17.49 -39.17
C PRO A 317 0.74 -17.04 -37.77
N GLN A 318 0.82 -15.73 -37.55
CA GLN A 318 0.98 -15.17 -36.22
C GLN A 318 -0.23 -15.55 -35.35
N PRO A 319 -0.04 -16.04 -34.11
CA PRO A 319 -1.13 -16.15 -33.16
C PRO A 319 -1.63 -14.73 -32.84
N GLN A 320 -2.95 -14.53 -32.94
CA GLN A 320 -3.59 -13.29 -32.48
C GLN A 320 -3.19 -13.01 -31.02
N PRO A 321 -2.94 -11.75 -30.64
CA PRO A 321 -2.71 -11.40 -29.24
C PRO A 321 -3.97 -11.74 -28.44
N ARG A 322 -3.88 -12.78 -27.61
CA ARG A 322 -4.90 -13.08 -26.59
C ARG A 322 -4.88 -11.92 -25.61
N VAL A 323 -5.93 -11.11 -25.64
CA VAL A 323 -6.25 -10.14 -24.59
C VAL A 323 -6.43 -10.96 -23.31
N ARG A 324 -5.45 -10.90 -22.40
CA ARG A 324 -5.64 -11.37 -21.03
C ARG A 324 -6.76 -10.52 -20.42
N PRO A 325 -7.81 -11.11 -19.81
CA PRO A 325 -8.62 -10.35 -18.88
C PRO A 325 -7.67 -9.87 -17.78
N GLN A 326 -7.38 -8.57 -17.78
CA GLN A 326 -6.61 -7.96 -16.71
C GLN A 326 -7.40 -8.20 -15.43
N ARG A 327 -6.84 -8.97 -14.48
CA ARG A 327 -7.09 -8.61 -13.08
C ARG A 327 -6.67 -7.16 -13.02
N GLN A 328 -7.60 -6.26 -12.70
CA GLN A 328 -7.21 -4.94 -12.25
C GLN A 328 -6.30 -5.20 -11.06
N ALA A 329 -4.98 -5.09 -11.27
CA ALA A 329 -4.11 -4.78 -10.17
C ALA A 329 -4.72 -3.50 -9.61
N GLU A 330 -5.30 -3.57 -8.42
CA GLU A 330 -5.76 -2.37 -7.73
C GLU A 330 -4.60 -1.39 -7.80
N ALA A 331 -4.82 -0.29 -8.51
CA ALA A 331 -3.90 0.83 -8.45
C ALA A 331 -3.66 1.13 -6.97
N PRO A 332 -2.43 1.49 -6.55
CA PRO A 332 -2.20 1.89 -5.17
C PRO A 332 -3.31 2.89 -4.78
N PRO A 333 -4.02 2.66 -3.65
CA PRO A 333 -5.26 3.37 -3.38
C PRO A 333 -4.99 4.86 -3.42
N THR A 334 -5.76 5.58 -4.24
CA THR A 334 -5.58 7.03 -4.37
C THR A 334 -5.90 7.66 -3.02
N LEU A 335 -4.87 8.22 -2.39
CA LEU A 335 -5.00 8.91 -1.11
C LEU A 335 -5.46 10.35 -1.35
N VAL A 336 -6.45 10.77 -0.56
CA VAL A 336 -7.01 12.11 -0.57
C VAL A 336 -7.01 12.67 0.85
N SER A 337 -6.87 13.98 0.97
CA SER A 337 -7.25 14.69 2.19
C SER A 337 -8.78 14.70 2.25
N ALA A 338 -9.36 13.88 3.13
CA ALA A 338 -10.81 13.84 3.28
C ALA A 338 -11.28 15.01 4.14
N THR A 339 -11.92 15.98 3.49
CA THR A 339 -12.66 17.07 4.10
C THR A 339 -14.08 17.08 3.53
N ALA A 340 -15.07 17.22 4.40
CA ALA A 340 -16.45 17.50 4.03
C ALA A 340 -16.90 18.81 4.70
N THR A 341 -17.58 19.66 3.96
CA THR A 341 -18.15 20.91 4.46
C THR A 341 -19.66 20.81 4.45
N GLY A 342 -20.32 21.40 5.45
CA GLY A 342 -21.77 21.61 5.38
C GLY A 342 -22.14 22.46 4.18
N THR A 343 -23.36 22.31 3.65
CA THR A 343 -23.80 23.16 2.55
C THR A 343 -23.89 24.62 2.99
N ASN A 344 -23.42 25.54 2.15
CA ASN A 344 -23.52 26.98 2.42
C ASN A 344 -24.99 27.39 2.66
N GLY A 345 -25.24 28.07 3.78
CA GLY A 345 -26.57 28.52 4.20
C GLY A 345 -27.38 27.54 5.06
N ALA A 346 -26.82 26.39 5.45
CA ALA A 346 -27.45 25.52 6.45
C ALA A 346 -27.60 26.26 7.80
N PRO A 347 -28.75 26.10 8.50
CA PRO A 347 -28.92 26.63 9.85
C PRO A 347 -27.83 26.13 10.79
N ASP A 348 -27.42 26.96 11.76
CA ASP A 348 -26.44 26.52 12.76
C ASP A 348 -27.09 25.50 13.71
N SER A 349 -26.58 24.27 13.69
CA SER A 349 -27.01 23.23 14.62
C SER A 349 -26.37 23.36 16.01
N GLY A 350 -25.34 24.20 16.13
CA GLY A 350 -24.51 24.30 17.32
C GLY A 350 -23.71 23.03 17.61
N LEU A 351 -22.78 23.14 18.56
CA LEU A 351 -21.96 22.03 19.05
C LEU A 351 -22.00 22.04 20.58
N LYS A 352 -22.46 20.95 21.18
CA LYS A 352 -22.66 20.82 22.64
C LYS A 352 -21.47 20.20 23.35
N ILE A 353 -20.77 19.27 22.68
CA ILE A 353 -19.59 18.60 23.24
C ILE A 353 -18.41 18.81 22.28
N PRO A 354 -17.29 19.43 22.74
CA PRO A 354 -16.16 19.79 21.89
C PRO A 354 -15.28 18.60 21.51
N ARG A 355 -15.33 17.50 22.26
CA ARG A 355 -14.54 16.30 21.99
C ARG A 355 -15.28 15.03 22.42
N VAL A 356 -15.23 14.01 21.58
CA VAL A 356 -15.83 12.70 21.85
C VAL A 356 -14.95 11.61 21.25
N SER A 357 -15.06 10.38 21.76
CA SER A 357 -14.33 9.22 21.23
C SER A 357 -15.17 7.96 21.29
N LEU A 358 -14.91 7.05 20.36
CA LEU A 358 -15.54 5.73 20.24
C LEU A 358 -14.50 4.73 19.72
N ASP A 359 -14.68 3.44 20.02
CA ASP A 359 -13.89 2.40 19.41
C ASP A 359 -14.42 2.01 18.01
N ASN A 360 -13.49 1.82 17.09
CA ASN A 360 -13.73 1.42 15.71
C ASN A 360 -13.07 0.05 15.45
N LEU A 361 -13.80 -0.84 14.76
CA LEU A 361 -13.27 -2.15 14.34
C LEU A 361 -12.55 -2.00 13.00
N GLN A 362 -11.23 -2.08 13.01
CA GLN A 362 -10.40 -1.92 11.80
C GLN A 362 -9.62 -3.19 11.46
N LEU A 363 -9.19 -3.29 10.21
CA LEU A 363 -8.21 -4.28 9.77
C LEU A 363 -6.80 -3.68 9.79
N LYS A 364 -5.82 -4.49 10.17
CA LYS A 364 -4.39 -4.19 10.10
C LYS A 364 -3.70 -5.25 9.24
N PRO A 365 -2.70 -4.89 8.43
CA PRO A 365 -1.88 -5.89 7.73
C PRO A 365 -1.13 -6.79 8.71
N ARG A 366 -1.03 -8.09 8.42
CA ARG A 366 -0.18 -9.04 9.17
C ARG A 366 1.20 -9.21 8.53
N LEU A 367 2.21 -9.42 9.37
CA LEU A 367 3.52 -9.91 8.95
C LEU A 367 3.36 -11.32 8.36
N GLY A 368 3.75 -11.52 7.10
CA GLY A 368 3.56 -12.78 6.37
C GLY A 368 2.32 -12.85 5.47
N GLY A 369 1.61 -11.74 5.30
CA GLY A 369 0.45 -11.62 4.41
C GLY A 369 -0.90 -11.80 5.12
N GLY A 370 -1.92 -11.14 4.59
CA GLY A 370 -3.29 -11.14 5.10
C GLY A 370 -3.61 -9.98 6.05
N SER A 371 -4.81 -10.00 6.61
CA SER A 371 -5.31 -8.95 7.51
C SER A 371 -5.73 -9.49 8.87
N GLU A 372 -5.59 -8.68 9.91
CA GLU A 372 -6.04 -8.95 11.27
C GLU A 372 -6.97 -7.85 11.75
N GLY A 373 -8.09 -8.22 12.35
CA GLY A 373 -8.92 -7.27 13.08
C GLY A 373 -8.19 -6.71 14.29
N SER A 374 -8.38 -5.43 14.54
CA SER A 374 -7.91 -4.73 15.73
C SER A 374 -8.97 -3.73 16.15
N LEU A 375 -9.08 -3.53 17.46
CA LEU A 375 -9.76 -2.38 18.01
C LEU A 375 -8.88 -1.13 17.83
N ALA A 376 -9.48 -0.01 17.46
CA ALA A 376 -8.81 1.28 17.39
C ALA A 376 -9.73 2.40 17.84
N LYS A 377 -9.19 3.29 18.66
CA LYS A 377 -9.92 4.48 19.06
C LYS A 377 -10.02 5.46 17.89
N LEU A 378 -11.21 5.99 17.69
CA LEU A 378 -11.52 7.11 16.80
C LEU A 378 -12.00 8.27 17.66
N GLU A 379 -11.38 9.43 17.53
CA GLU A 379 -11.76 10.61 18.31
C GLU A 379 -12.20 11.74 17.36
N ALA A 380 -13.18 12.53 17.77
CA ALA A 380 -13.54 13.76 17.09
C ALA A 380 -13.28 14.93 18.03
N ALA A 381 -12.61 15.99 17.56
CA ALA A 381 -12.48 17.23 18.31
C ALA A 381 -12.76 18.44 17.42
N ALA A 382 -13.50 19.39 17.96
CA ALA A 382 -13.80 20.66 17.32
C ALA A 382 -12.81 21.74 17.79
N VAL A 383 -12.32 22.53 16.85
CA VAL A 383 -11.56 23.76 17.09
C VAL A 383 -12.26 24.90 16.36
N GLN A 384 -12.14 26.11 16.88
CA GLN A 384 -12.71 27.28 16.24
C GLN A 384 -12.04 27.54 14.90
N GLY A 385 -12.85 27.57 13.84
CA GLY A 385 -12.39 27.84 12.49
C GLY A 385 -12.13 29.34 12.24
N ALA A 386 -11.68 29.66 11.02
CA ALA A 386 -11.49 31.05 10.62
C ALA A 386 -12.82 31.84 10.71
N PRO A 387 -12.81 33.12 11.08
CA PRO A 387 -14.01 33.95 11.14
C PRO A 387 -14.78 33.92 9.82
N GLY A 388 -16.05 33.55 9.84
CA GLY A 388 -16.91 33.44 8.65
C GLY A 388 -16.73 32.17 7.82
N SER A 389 -15.96 31.18 8.28
CA SER A 389 -15.84 29.87 7.62
C SER A 389 -17.12 29.03 7.77
N SER A 390 -17.56 28.40 6.67
CA SER A 390 -18.49 27.27 6.76
C SER A 390 -17.82 26.16 7.56
N GLY A 391 -18.51 25.65 8.59
CA GLY A 391 -17.95 24.58 9.41
C GLY A 391 -17.55 23.37 8.56
N SER A 392 -16.50 22.66 8.97
CA SER A 392 -15.97 21.53 8.21
C SER A 392 -15.65 20.34 9.11
N VAL A 393 -15.66 19.15 8.52
CA VAL A 393 -15.13 17.92 9.12
C VAL A 393 -13.99 17.38 8.26
N ARG A 394 -12.87 17.00 8.88
CA ARG A 394 -11.69 16.44 8.18
C ARG A 394 -11.10 15.25 8.92
N CYS A 395 -10.34 14.41 8.21
CA CYS A 395 -9.51 13.35 8.82
C CYS A 395 -8.09 13.85 9.11
N ASP A 396 -7.48 13.41 10.21
CA ASP A 396 -6.09 13.76 10.57
C ASP A 396 -5.01 13.05 9.72
N VAL A 397 -5.41 12.00 9.02
CA VAL A 397 -4.56 11.20 8.13
C VAL A 397 -5.09 11.18 6.70
N PRO A 398 -4.24 10.99 5.68
CA PRO A 398 -4.70 10.69 4.33
C PRO A 398 -5.54 9.41 4.30
N VAL A 399 -6.65 9.44 3.57
CA VAL A 399 -7.57 8.30 3.44
C VAL A 399 -7.81 7.98 1.97
N THR A 400 -8.39 6.82 1.67
CA THR A 400 -8.75 6.45 0.30
C THR A 400 -9.89 7.31 -0.24
N THR A 401 -10.04 7.37 -1.57
CA THR A 401 -11.19 8.01 -2.23
C THR A 401 -12.53 7.47 -1.75
N ALA A 402 -12.62 6.18 -1.42
CA ALA A 402 -13.83 5.55 -0.87
C ALA A 402 -14.18 6.14 0.51
N MET A 403 -13.19 6.26 1.42
CA MET A 403 -13.42 6.89 2.72
C MET A 403 -13.77 8.38 2.58
N GLY A 404 -13.15 9.09 1.64
CA GLY A 404 -13.51 10.48 1.34
C GLY A 404 -14.98 10.64 0.93
N LYS A 405 -15.50 9.75 0.10
CA LYS A 405 -16.92 9.73 -0.27
C LYS A 405 -17.82 9.36 0.91
N ALA A 406 -17.45 8.37 1.70
CA ALA A 406 -18.21 7.99 2.89
C ALA A 406 -18.31 9.15 3.90
N LEU A 407 -17.23 9.93 4.09
CA LEU A 407 -17.28 11.13 4.93
C LEU A 407 -18.25 12.20 4.40
N GLN A 408 -18.38 12.33 3.07
CA GLN A 408 -19.36 13.24 2.47
C GLN A 408 -20.81 12.76 2.72
N GLU A 409 -21.07 11.45 2.62
CA GLU A 409 -22.38 10.87 2.95
C GLU A 409 -22.71 11.04 4.44
N VAL A 410 -21.74 10.84 5.32
CA VAL A 410 -21.87 11.14 6.76
C VAL A 410 -22.21 12.60 7.00
N ALA A 411 -21.53 13.54 6.33
CA ALA A 411 -21.82 14.96 6.49
C ALA A 411 -23.25 15.31 6.05
N LYS A 412 -23.72 14.76 4.92
CA LYS A 412 -25.10 14.91 4.45
C LYS A 412 -26.10 14.32 5.45
N PHE A 413 -25.86 13.11 5.95
CA PHE A 413 -26.70 12.46 6.96
C PHE A 413 -26.85 13.34 8.22
N ILE A 414 -25.72 13.82 8.76
CA ILE A 414 -25.71 14.70 9.94
C ILE A 414 -26.52 15.97 9.67
N GLN A 415 -26.32 16.59 8.51
CA GLN A 415 -27.02 17.81 8.16
C GLN A 415 -28.55 17.59 8.06
N LEU A 416 -28.98 16.51 7.42
CA LEU A 416 -30.39 16.15 7.29
C LEU A 416 -31.02 15.81 8.64
N ASN A 417 -30.32 15.05 9.48
CA ASN A 417 -30.83 14.55 10.75
C ASN A 417 -30.90 15.62 11.85
N HIS A 418 -30.03 16.64 11.80
CA HIS A 418 -30.03 17.76 12.75
C HIS A 418 -30.71 19.03 12.21
N GLY A 419 -31.09 19.06 10.94
CA GLY A 419 -31.69 20.24 10.30
C GLY A 419 -30.72 21.42 10.15
N GLY A 420 -29.41 21.15 10.15
CA GLY A 420 -28.38 22.18 10.20
C GLY A 420 -26.95 21.63 10.27
N TRP A 421 -25.97 22.52 10.30
CA TRP A 421 -24.55 22.18 10.38
C TRP A 421 -23.82 23.13 11.35
N PRO A 422 -22.86 22.66 12.18
CA PRO A 422 -22.18 23.52 13.14
C PRO A 422 -21.34 24.58 12.42
N GLN A 423 -21.72 25.86 12.53
CA GLN A 423 -21.03 26.95 11.83
C GLN A 423 -19.74 27.38 12.55
N GLY A 424 -18.72 27.81 11.79
CA GLY A 424 -17.47 28.35 12.34
C GLY A 424 -16.61 27.34 13.14
N GLN A 425 -16.90 26.04 13.03
CA GLN A 425 -16.14 24.97 13.69
C GLN A 425 -15.39 24.13 12.66
N GLU A 426 -14.13 23.81 12.96
CA GLU A 426 -13.35 22.80 12.25
C GLU A 426 -13.28 21.54 13.12
N ILE A 427 -13.97 20.49 12.69
CA ILE A 427 -14.01 19.20 13.37
C ILE A 427 -12.97 18.28 12.74
N THR A 428 -12.05 17.75 13.53
CA THR A 428 -11.06 16.77 13.07
C THR A 428 -11.36 15.39 13.66
N LEU A 429 -11.44 14.38 12.79
CA LEU A 429 -11.48 12.96 13.13
C LEU A 429 -10.05 12.44 13.24
N PHE A 430 -9.66 12.01 14.44
CA PHE A 430 -8.35 11.49 14.77
C PHE A 430 -8.34 9.97 14.80
N PHE A 431 -7.58 9.37 13.91
CA PHE A 431 -7.40 7.93 13.85
C PHE A 431 -6.18 7.49 14.67
N THR A 432 -6.34 6.44 15.48
CA THR A 432 -5.19 5.81 16.15
C THR A 432 -4.24 5.16 15.13
N GLY A 433 -2.93 5.43 15.30
CA GLY A 433 -1.88 5.02 14.36
C GLY A 433 -1.73 5.97 13.16
N ARG A 434 -1.36 7.23 13.44
CA ARG A 434 -1.25 8.34 12.45
C ARG A 434 -0.28 8.10 11.29
N TYR A 435 0.54 7.06 11.37
CA TYR A 435 1.60 6.74 10.41
C TYR A 435 1.18 5.71 9.36
N SER A 436 -0.09 5.28 9.37
CA SER A 436 -0.67 4.37 8.37
C SER A 436 -1.91 5.00 7.75
N TYR A 437 -2.04 4.98 6.42
CA TYR A 437 -3.27 5.41 5.75
C TYR A 437 -4.43 4.47 6.15
N LYS A 438 -5.65 4.99 6.17
CA LYS A 438 -6.84 4.20 6.50
C LYS A 438 -7.53 3.73 5.23
N ASP A 439 -7.73 2.42 5.18
CA ASP A 439 -8.33 1.73 4.04
C ASP A 439 -9.83 1.49 4.26
N GLY A 440 -10.60 1.70 3.18
CA GLY A 440 -12.04 1.50 3.10
C GLY A 440 -12.95 2.50 3.84
N PRO A 441 -14.24 2.51 3.50
CA PRO A 441 -15.25 3.42 4.09
C PRO A 441 -15.77 2.95 5.47
N SER A 442 -15.26 1.84 6.00
CA SER A 442 -15.79 1.19 7.20
C SER A 442 -15.83 1.99 8.52
N PRO A 443 -15.09 3.10 8.70
CA PRO A 443 -15.28 4.00 9.83
C PRO A 443 -16.48 4.97 9.69
N ALA A 444 -17.30 4.91 8.63
CA ALA A 444 -18.37 5.89 8.40
C ALA A 444 -19.38 5.92 9.55
N VAL A 445 -19.89 4.75 9.99
CA VAL A 445 -20.83 4.66 11.13
C VAL A 445 -20.26 5.23 12.41
N ALA A 446 -19.00 4.89 12.73
CA ALA A 446 -18.31 5.46 13.88
C ALA A 446 -18.21 6.99 13.76
N SER A 447 -17.87 7.49 12.56
CA SER A 447 -17.71 8.92 12.29
C SER A 447 -19.02 9.69 12.47
N ALA A 448 -20.15 9.15 11.97
CA ALA A 448 -21.46 9.77 12.20
C ALA A 448 -21.87 9.73 13.67
N LEU A 449 -21.56 8.66 14.42
CA LEU A 449 -21.87 8.60 15.86
C LEU A 449 -21.13 9.69 16.64
N LEU A 450 -19.84 9.93 16.33
CA LEU A 450 -19.06 11.00 16.93
C LEU A 450 -19.68 12.37 16.62
N LEU A 451 -19.94 12.67 15.35
CA LEU A 451 -20.54 13.96 14.96
C LEU A 451 -21.94 14.15 15.56
N HIS A 452 -22.77 13.10 15.53
CA HIS A 452 -24.09 13.10 16.14
C HIS A 452 -24.03 13.38 17.64
N SER A 453 -23.08 12.75 18.35
CA SER A 453 -22.84 12.99 19.78
C SER A 453 -22.42 14.43 20.07
N MET A 454 -21.49 14.99 19.29
CA MET A 454 -21.04 16.38 19.45
C MET A 454 -22.18 17.40 19.32
N ILE A 455 -23.10 17.19 18.37
CA ILE A 455 -24.24 18.08 18.12
C ILE A 455 -25.38 17.83 19.12
N SER A 456 -25.73 16.57 19.36
CA SER A 456 -26.87 16.20 20.22
C SER A 456 -26.56 16.41 21.72
N GLY A 457 -25.29 16.30 22.11
CA GLY A 457 -24.84 16.32 23.49
C GLY A 457 -25.00 14.97 24.21
N LYS A 458 -25.29 13.89 23.48
CA LYS A 458 -25.48 12.57 24.06
C LYS A 458 -24.13 11.87 24.19
N GLU A 459 -23.78 11.41 25.39
CA GLU A 459 -22.53 10.69 25.64
C GLU A 459 -22.52 9.28 25.02
N LEU A 460 -21.35 8.90 24.49
CA LEU A 460 -21.12 7.59 23.92
C LEU A 460 -20.48 6.64 24.94
N ASP A 461 -20.91 5.39 24.93
CA ASP A 461 -20.37 4.29 25.72
C ASP A 461 -19.00 3.85 25.16
N PRO A 462 -17.91 3.98 25.93
CA PRO A 462 -16.58 3.59 25.48
C PRO A 462 -16.42 2.07 25.31
N ALA A 463 -17.35 1.23 25.80
CA ALA A 463 -17.30 -0.21 25.63
C ALA A 463 -17.92 -0.70 24.30
N PHE A 464 -18.52 0.21 23.52
CA PHE A 464 -19.09 -0.08 22.21
C PHE A 464 -18.06 0.16 21.10
N ALA A 465 -17.92 -0.83 20.23
CA ALA A 465 -17.13 -0.75 19.02
C ALA A 465 -18.03 -0.93 17.80
N VAL A 466 -17.71 -0.25 16.70
CA VAL A 466 -18.52 -0.36 15.48
C VAL A 466 -17.66 -0.36 14.23
N ALA A 467 -18.17 -0.98 13.17
CA ALA A 467 -17.72 -0.75 11.81
C ALA A 467 -18.91 -0.84 10.85
N GLY A 468 -18.86 -0.06 9.78
CA GLY A 468 -19.87 -0.01 8.74
C GLY A 468 -19.67 1.21 7.85
N ASP A 469 -19.99 1.05 6.58
CA ASP A 469 -20.21 2.19 5.69
C ASP A 469 -21.66 2.71 5.87
N MET A 470 -22.00 3.89 5.36
CA MET A 470 -23.39 4.38 5.37
C MET A 470 -23.71 5.28 4.18
N ASN A 471 -25.01 5.34 3.88
CA ASN A 471 -25.57 6.36 2.99
C ASN A 471 -26.13 7.57 3.78
N ALA A 472 -26.38 8.68 3.07
CA ALA A 472 -26.99 9.88 3.66
C ALA A 472 -28.39 9.68 4.29
N ASP A 473 -29.11 8.60 3.97
CA ASP A 473 -30.40 8.25 4.59
C ASP A 473 -30.26 7.50 5.93
N GLY A 474 -29.02 7.18 6.32
CA GLY A 474 -28.69 6.44 7.53
C GLY A 474 -28.80 4.92 7.39
N SER A 475 -28.97 4.37 6.18
CA SER A 475 -28.81 2.92 5.94
C SER A 475 -27.35 2.51 6.06
N VAL A 476 -27.09 1.42 6.78
CA VAL A 476 -25.75 0.88 7.01
C VAL A 476 -25.39 -0.08 5.88
N GLN A 477 -24.22 0.14 5.29
CA GLN A 477 -23.76 -0.56 4.09
C GLN A 477 -22.73 -1.65 4.44
N PRO A 478 -22.66 -2.73 3.62
CA PRO A 478 -21.78 -3.87 3.88
C PRO A 478 -20.31 -3.47 3.85
N ILE A 479 -19.51 -4.20 4.62
CA ILE A 479 -18.05 -4.06 4.67
C ILE A 479 -17.40 -5.43 4.55
N GLY A 480 -16.15 -5.46 4.08
CA GLY A 480 -15.36 -6.69 4.04
C GLY A 480 -14.58 -6.96 5.34
N GLY A 481 -14.27 -8.23 5.55
CA GLY A 481 -13.41 -8.74 6.61
C GLY A 481 -14.05 -8.67 8.00
N VAL A 482 -15.34 -8.95 8.08
CA VAL A 482 -16.11 -8.97 9.33
C VAL A 482 -15.58 -10.07 10.24
N ALA A 483 -15.28 -11.25 9.70
CA ALA A 483 -14.75 -12.37 10.49
C ALA A 483 -13.42 -12.01 11.18
N GLU A 484 -12.51 -11.33 10.48
CA GLU A 484 -11.24 -10.86 11.03
C GLU A 484 -11.44 -9.78 12.09
N ARG A 485 -12.37 -8.83 11.87
CA ARG A 485 -12.72 -7.78 12.83
C ARG A 485 -13.27 -8.34 14.13
N ILE A 486 -14.20 -9.30 14.05
CA ILE A 486 -14.76 -9.96 15.23
C ILE A 486 -13.71 -10.78 15.96
N ARG A 487 -12.82 -11.49 15.25
CA ARG A 487 -11.66 -12.15 15.86
C ARG A 487 -10.78 -11.17 16.63
N GLY A 488 -10.51 -10.00 16.04
CA GLY A 488 -9.79 -8.91 16.68
C GLY A 488 -10.51 -8.40 17.93
N ALA A 489 -11.80 -8.13 17.83
CA ALA A 489 -12.64 -7.67 18.93
C ALA A 489 -12.61 -8.64 20.12
N ALA A 490 -12.74 -9.95 19.84
CA ALA A 490 -12.68 -11.01 20.85
C ALA A 490 -11.33 -11.08 21.55
N LYS A 491 -10.22 -10.86 20.84
CA LYS A 491 -8.88 -10.78 21.43
C LYS A 491 -8.64 -9.49 22.22
N SER A 492 -9.31 -8.40 21.86
CA SER A 492 -9.14 -7.07 22.47
C SER A 492 -10.12 -6.78 23.62
N ASN A 493 -10.79 -7.80 24.18
CA ASN A 493 -11.78 -7.66 25.26
C ASN A 493 -12.94 -6.70 24.96
N CYS A 494 -13.28 -6.52 23.67
CA CYS A 494 -14.45 -5.75 23.27
C CYS A 494 -15.73 -6.39 23.83
N LYS A 495 -16.62 -5.58 24.42
CA LYS A 495 -17.88 -6.08 25.02
C LYS A 495 -19.03 -6.07 24.03
N LEU A 496 -19.23 -4.95 23.36
CA LEU A 496 -20.32 -4.73 22.42
C LEU A 496 -19.74 -4.35 21.05
N ALA A 497 -20.15 -5.04 20.00
CA ALA A 497 -19.71 -4.78 18.63
C ALA A 497 -20.92 -4.61 17.70
N GLY A 498 -20.94 -3.53 16.92
CA GLY A 498 -21.90 -3.31 15.84
C GLY A 498 -21.28 -3.55 14.47
N ILE A 499 -21.95 -4.33 13.62
CA ILE A 499 -21.54 -4.60 12.24
C ILE A 499 -22.75 -4.50 11.28
N PRO A 500 -22.55 -4.33 9.97
CA PRO A 500 -23.66 -4.29 9.02
C PRO A 500 -24.45 -5.60 9.02
N ALA A 501 -25.78 -5.52 9.04
CA ALA A 501 -26.67 -6.68 9.02
C ALA A 501 -26.61 -7.47 7.70
N THR A 502 -26.17 -6.82 6.62
CA THR A 502 -25.97 -7.43 5.29
C THR A 502 -24.68 -8.26 5.22
N SER A 503 -23.67 -8.00 6.06
CA SER A 503 -22.41 -8.76 6.08
C SER A 503 -22.46 -10.01 6.98
N VAL A 504 -23.66 -10.48 7.33
CA VAL A 504 -23.84 -11.49 8.37
C VAL A 504 -23.56 -12.92 7.89
N SER A 505 -23.54 -13.15 6.58
CA SER A 505 -23.08 -14.42 5.99
C SER A 505 -21.66 -14.78 6.45
N GLU A 506 -20.76 -13.80 6.60
CA GLU A 506 -19.39 -13.99 7.13
C GLU A 506 -19.34 -14.49 8.57
N LEU A 507 -20.38 -14.26 9.38
CA LEU A 507 -20.45 -14.80 10.75
C LEU A 507 -20.73 -16.30 10.76
N GLY A 508 -21.46 -16.82 9.77
CA GLY A 508 -21.63 -18.27 9.62
C GLY A 508 -20.28 -18.96 9.39
N ASP A 509 -19.46 -18.33 8.57
CA ASP A 509 -18.10 -18.80 8.27
C ASP A 509 -17.22 -18.77 9.50
N LEU A 510 -17.26 -17.66 10.27
CA LEU A 510 -16.54 -17.55 11.53
C LEU A 510 -16.98 -18.62 12.55
N LEU A 511 -18.28 -18.88 12.67
CA LEU A 511 -18.79 -19.91 13.59
C LEU A 511 -18.29 -21.30 13.18
N LEU A 512 -18.17 -21.56 11.87
CA LEU A 512 -17.63 -22.81 11.37
C LEU A 512 -16.12 -22.90 11.63
N THR A 513 -15.35 -21.83 11.41
CA THR A 513 -13.87 -21.84 11.52
C THR A 513 -13.38 -21.82 12.96
N ASP A 514 -13.96 -20.98 13.79
CA ASP A 514 -13.46 -20.65 15.13
C ASP A 514 -14.36 -21.21 16.24
N GLY A 515 -15.51 -21.79 15.87
CA GLY A 515 -16.48 -22.31 16.81
C GLY A 515 -17.28 -21.20 17.51
N PRO A 516 -17.98 -21.53 18.60
CA PRO A 516 -18.88 -20.59 19.28
C PRO A 516 -18.14 -19.54 20.13
N ALA A 517 -16.84 -19.70 20.35
CA ALA A 517 -16.08 -18.86 21.29
C ALA A 517 -16.11 -17.36 20.95
N PRO A 518 -15.91 -16.89 19.69
CA PRO A 518 -15.97 -15.46 19.38
C PRO A 518 -17.33 -14.84 19.72
N PHE A 519 -18.43 -15.58 19.51
CA PHE A 519 -19.80 -15.16 19.80
C PHE A 519 -20.11 -15.18 21.31
N ALA A 520 -19.43 -16.03 22.08
CA ALA A 520 -19.52 -16.04 23.53
C ALA A 520 -18.67 -14.92 24.17
N THR A 521 -17.59 -14.48 23.52
CA THR A 521 -16.69 -13.45 24.06
C THR A 521 -17.20 -12.03 23.80
N VAL A 522 -17.73 -11.77 22.60
CA VAL A 522 -18.22 -10.44 22.18
C VAL A 522 -19.72 -10.49 21.91
N GLN A 523 -20.48 -9.51 22.37
CA GLN A 523 -21.88 -9.35 21.98
C GLN A 523 -21.95 -8.57 20.67
N ILE A 524 -22.31 -9.27 19.59
CA ILE A 524 -22.33 -8.75 18.23
C ILE A 524 -23.78 -8.41 17.88
N PHE A 525 -23.99 -7.21 17.34
CA PHE A 525 -25.27 -6.69 16.87
C PHE A 525 -25.19 -6.37 15.37
N GLY A 526 -26.26 -6.74 14.66
CA GLY A 526 -26.46 -6.37 13.26
C GLY A 526 -27.08 -4.98 13.18
N LEU A 527 -26.58 -4.19 12.24
CA LEU A 527 -27.01 -2.82 12.00
C LEU A 527 -27.55 -2.71 10.58
N GLU A 528 -28.83 -2.39 10.43
CA GLU A 528 -29.47 -2.01 9.18
C GLU A 528 -29.51 -0.48 9.05
N HIS A 529 -29.68 0.21 10.18
CA HIS A 529 -29.80 1.67 10.22
C HIS A 529 -28.97 2.32 11.33
N PHE A 530 -28.56 3.57 11.11
CA PHE A 530 -27.80 4.38 12.05
C PHE A 530 -28.45 4.46 13.45
N ARG A 531 -29.78 4.50 13.54
CA ARG A 531 -30.50 4.58 14.82
C ARG A 531 -30.23 3.38 15.74
N GLU A 532 -29.99 2.21 15.16
CA GLU A 532 -29.65 1.02 15.92
C GLU A 532 -28.22 1.13 16.48
N ALA A 533 -27.30 1.67 15.67
CA ALA A 533 -25.94 1.97 16.10
C ALA A 533 -25.94 3.03 17.20
N GLU A 534 -26.77 4.08 17.07
CA GLU A 534 -26.97 5.11 18.09
C GLU A 534 -27.46 4.49 19.39
N ALA A 535 -28.52 3.67 19.35
CA ALA A 535 -29.08 3.02 20.54
C ALA A 535 -28.06 2.15 21.30
N LEU A 536 -27.12 1.51 20.59
CA LEU A 536 -26.02 0.75 21.18
C LEU A 536 -24.88 1.64 21.68
N ALA A 537 -24.60 2.72 20.96
CA ALA A 537 -23.47 3.60 21.26
C ALA A 537 -23.73 4.54 22.44
N LEU A 538 -24.98 4.77 22.85
CA LEU A 538 -25.29 5.66 23.97
C LEU A 538 -24.97 5.01 25.33
N THR A 539 -24.50 5.82 26.30
CA THR A 539 -24.32 5.39 27.69
C THR A 539 -25.65 4.94 28.31
N THR A 540 -26.73 5.69 28.03
CA THR A 540 -28.10 5.31 28.41
C THR A 540 -28.78 4.62 27.24
N LYS A 541 -28.93 3.30 27.33
CA LYS A 541 -29.53 2.46 26.29
C LYS A 541 -31.03 2.25 26.54
N PRO A 542 -31.84 1.96 25.51
CA PRO A 542 -33.24 1.55 25.69
C PRO A 542 -33.37 0.36 26.66
N GLU A 543 -34.49 0.30 27.38
CA GLU A 543 -34.73 -0.70 28.42
C GLU A 543 -34.66 -2.15 27.88
N ALA A 544 -35.31 -2.42 26.74
CA ALA A 544 -35.27 -3.72 26.09
C ALA A 544 -33.83 -4.15 25.71
N LEU A 545 -33.05 -3.22 25.16
CA LEU A 545 -31.65 -3.47 24.81
C LEU A 545 -30.78 -3.72 26.05
N THR A 546 -31.03 -2.97 27.13
CA THR A 546 -30.32 -3.16 28.41
C THR A 546 -30.64 -4.52 29.03
N ALA A 547 -31.89 -4.96 28.95
CA ALA A 547 -32.31 -6.27 29.40
C ALA A 547 -31.63 -7.39 28.59
N ALA A 548 -31.61 -7.27 27.26
CA ALA A 548 -30.93 -8.21 26.36
C ALA A 548 -29.43 -8.33 26.65
N ILE A 549 -28.73 -7.20 26.79
CA ILE A 549 -27.29 -7.17 27.10
C ILE A 549 -27.00 -7.82 28.46
N THR A 550 -27.82 -7.51 29.46
CA THR A 550 -27.70 -8.06 30.82
C THR A 550 -27.91 -9.56 30.84
N GLU A 551 -28.92 -10.04 30.11
CA GLU A 551 -29.22 -11.47 30.03
C GLU A 551 -28.13 -12.22 29.26
N MET A 552 -27.62 -11.63 28.17
CA MET A 552 -26.48 -12.18 27.45
C MET A 552 -25.23 -12.24 28.32
N ASN A 553 -24.93 -11.22 29.13
CA ASN A 553 -23.80 -11.24 30.07
C ASN A 553 -23.84 -12.44 31.01
N ARG A 554 -25.02 -12.82 31.52
CA ARG A 554 -25.20 -14.01 32.37
C ARG A 554 -24.89 -15.30 31.60
N VAL A 555 -25.30 -15.39 30.33
CA VAL A 555 -24.96 -16.52 29.46
C VAL A 555 -23.45 -16.59 29.23
N GLN A 556 -22.81 -15.45 28.90
CA GLN A 556 -21.37 -15.37 28.70
C GLN A 556 -20.59 -15.81 29.94
N GLU A 557 -21.02 -15.41 31.13
CA GLU A 557 -20.40 -15.83 32.39
C GLU A 557 -20.40 -17.36 32.53
N VAL A 558 -21.50 -18.03 32.22
CA VAL A 558 -21.59 -19.50 32.27
C VAL A 558 -20.68 -20.14 31.21
N LEU A 559 -20.71 -19.65 29.97
CA LEU A 559 -19.98 -20.23 28.85
C LEU A 559 -18.45 -20.05 28.97
N LEU A 560 -18.01 -18.92 29.51
CA LEU A 560 -16.59 -18.57 29.61
C LEU A 560 -15.92 -19.11 30.88
N ARG A 561 -16.69 -19.57 31.88
CA ARG A 561 -16.14 -20.25 33.08
C ARG A 561 -15.37 -21.53 32.75
N ASN A 562 -15.83 -22.30 31.76
CA ASN A 562 -15.13 -23.48 31.29
C ASN A 562 -15.23 -23.61 29.76
N PRO A 563 -14.34 -22.96 28.99
CA PRO A 563 -14.41 -22.93 27.54
C PRO A 563 -14.37 -24.32 26.89
N ALA A 564 -13.72 -25.30 27.51
CA ALA A 564 -13.66 -26.67 27.00
C ALA A 564 -15.02 -27.38 27.00
N GLN A 565 -15.94 -26.98 27.88
CA GLN A 565 -17.30 -27.53 27.96
C GLN A 565 -18.35 -26.64 27.29
N MET A 566 -17.96 -25.53 26.66
CA MET A 566 -18.87 -24.54 26.07
C MET A 566 -19.89 -25.19 25.13
N GLY A 567 -19.46 -26.11 24.25
CA GLY A 567 -20.36 -26.77 23.32
C GLY A 567 -21.43 -27.65 24.01
N GLY A 568 -21.10 -28.26 25.15
CA GLY A 568 -22.06 -29.00 25.98
C GLY A 568 -23.01 -28.07 26.73
N MET A 569 -22.49 -26.96 27.27
CA MET A 569 -23.28 -25.96 27.98
C MET A 569 -24.29 -25.24 27.06
N LEU A 570 -23.90 -24.96 25.82
CA LEU A 570 -24.79 -24.36 24.83
C LEU A 570 -26.02 -25.23 24.50
N ARG A 571 -25.91 -26.56 24.68
CA ARG A 571 -27.04 -27.49 24.48
C ARG A 571 -27.95 -27.60 25.70
N ASN A 572 -27.64 -26.92 26.81
CA ASN A 572 -28.49 -26.91 28.00
C ASN A 572 -29.75 -26.08 27.75
N GLN A 573 -30.92 -26.63 28.09
CA GLN A 573 -32.22 -25.98 27.89
C GLN A 573 -32.33 -24.61 28.57
N HIS A 574 -31.68 -24.42 29.72
CA HIS A 574 -31.68 -23.12 30.41
C HIS A 574 -30.90 -22.08 29.61
N VAL A 575 -29.73 -22.44 29.08
CA VAL A 575 -28.92 -21.53 28.23
C VAL A 575 -29.68 -21.20 26.95
N ILE A 576 -30.31 -22.18 26.31
CA ILE A 576 -31.14 -21.98 25.11
C ILE A 576 -32.30 -21.02 25.39
N ALA A 577 -33.06 -21.22 26.48
CA ALA A 577 -34.17 -20.34 26.84
C ALA A 577 -33.72 -18.89 27.08
N LYS A 578 -32.55 -18.72 27.70
CA LYS A 578 -31.95 -17.41 27.96
C LYS A 578 -31.51 -16.71 26.67
N LEU A 579 -30.87 -17.44 25.75
CA LEU A 579 -30.52 -16.91 24.43
C LEU A 579 -31.76 -16.56 23.59
N GLN A 580 -32.84 -17.33 23.70
CA GLN A 580 -34.12 -17.01 23.04
C GLN A 580 -34.75 -15.75 23.60
N GLN A 581 -34.66 -15.55 24.92
CA GLN A 581 -35.11 -14.31 25.56
C GLN A 581 -34.29 -13.11 25.08
N VAL A 582 -32.96 -13.23 24.98
CA VAL A 582 -32.10 -12.19 24.41
C VAL A 582 -32.55 -11.79 23.00
N LEU A 583 -32.87 -12.76 22.13
CA LEU A 583 -33.35 -12.47 20.78
C LEU A 583 -34.75 -11.86 20.74
N LYS A 584 -35.60 -12.15 21.73
CA LYS A 584 -36.91 -11.52 21.86
C LYS A 584 -36.77 -10.03 22.19
N ASP A 585 -35.84 -9.70 23.08
CA ASP A 585 -35.62 -8.33 23.55
C ASP A 585 -34.73 -7.51 22.59
N ALA A 586 -33.84 -8.17 21.85
CA ALA A 586 -32.99 -7.59 20.81
C ALA A 586 -32.88 -8.53 19.58
N PRO A 587 -33.81 -8.43 18.61
CA PRO A 587 -33.83 -9.31 17.43
C PRO A 587 -32.58 -9.27 16.57
N ASN A 588 -31.88 -8.14 16.57
CA ASN A 588 -30.62 -7.93 15.86
C ASN A 588 -29.37 -8.43 16.62
N HIS A 589 -29.54 -9.11 17.77
CA HIS A 589 -28.42 -9.65 18.54
C HIS A 589 -27.84 -10.93 17.89
N LEU A 590 -26.84 -10.73 17.04
CA LEU A 590 -26.22 -11.78 16.24
C LEU A 590 -25.53 -12.85 17.09
N SER A 591 -24.81 -12.50 18.16
CA SER A 591 -24.18 -13.53 19.01
C SER A 591 -25.20 -14.51 19.58
N ALA A 592 -26.33 -14.04 20.10
CA ALA A 592 -27.36 -14.94 20.60
C ALA A 592 -27.94 -15.83 19.48
N ARG A 593 -28.14 -15.26 18.29
CA ARG A 593 -28.60 -15.99 17.10
C ARG A 593 -27.65 -17.11 16.69
N TYR A 594 -26.35 -16.84 16.61
CA TYR A 594 -25.34 -17.81 16.19
C TYR A 594 -25.03 -18.85 17.27
N LEU A 595 -25.08 -18.47 18.55
CA LEU A 595 -24.97 -19.44 19.66
C LEU A 595 -26.16 -20.41 19.69
N LEU A 596 -27.38 -19.94 19.42
CA LEU A 596 -28.56 -20.80 19.26
C LEU A 596 -28.44 -21.70 18.02
N LEU A 597 -27.93 -21.16 16.91
CA LEU A 597 -27.68 -21.95 15.70
C LEU A 597 -26.72 -23.11 16.01
N TYR A 598 -25.64 -22.83 16.73
CA TYR A 598 -24.69 -23.84 17.22
C TYR A 598 -25.36 -24.86 18.14
N ALA A 599 -26.12 -24.40 19.15
CA ALA A 599 -26.82 -25.25 20.11
C ALA A 599 -27.81 -26.21 19.43
N SER A 600 -28.50 -25.74 18.38
CA SER A 600 -29.48 -26.52 17.62
C SER A 600 -28.88 -27.56 16.67
N GLY A 601 -27.54 -27.57 16.51
CA GLY A 601 -26.86 -28.46 15.56
C GLY A 601 -27.10 -28.11 14.09
N LYS A 602 -27.78 -26.99 13.80
CA LYS A 602 -28.08 -26.51 12.44
C LYS A 602 -26.94 -25.69 11.85
N LEU A 603 -25.70 -26.11 12.09
CA LEU A 603 -24.53 -25.41 11.55
C LEU A 603 -24.45 -25.61 10.03
N PRO A 604 -24.08 -24.56 9.28
CA PRO A 604 -23.67 -24.72 7.89
C PRO A 604 -22.56 -25.77 7.81
N GLN A 605 -22.71 -26.74 6.90
CA GLN A 605 -21.69 -27.79 6.69
C GLN A 605 -20.51 -27.27 5.87
N THR A 606 -20.71 -26.16 5.17
CA THR A 606 -19.73 -25.52 4.31
C THR A 606 -19.69 -24.02 4.57
N ILE A 607 -18.52 -23.44 4.37
CA ILE A 607 -18.30 -21.99 4.30
C ILE A 607 -19.11 -21.44 3.12
N SER A 608 -19.64 -20.23 3.26
CA SER A 608 -20.36 -19.48 2.22
C SER A 608 -19.52 -19.36 0.94
N LEU A 609 -20.15 -19.02 -0.18
CA LEU A 609 -19.46 -18.85 -1.45
C LEU A 609 -18.41 -17.74 -1.39
N GLY A 610 -18.80 -16.55 -0.93
CA GLY A 610 -17.90 -15.41 -0.75
C GLY A 610 -16.80 -15.68 0.28
N GLY A 611 -17.16 -16.24 1.43
CA GLY A 611 -16.19 -16.62 2.45
C GLY A 611 -15.24 -17.73 2.01
N SER A 612 -15.69 -18.64 1.14
CA SER A 612 -14.82 -19.67 0.54
C SER A 612 -13.78 -19.03 -0.37
N LEU A 613 -14.17 -18.08 -1.23
CA LEU A 613 -13.23 -17.35 -2.09
C LEU A 613 -12.19 -16.60 -1.24
N HIS A 614 -12.64 -15.83 -0.26
CA HIS A 614 -11.76 -15.10 0.66
C HIS A 614 -10.80 -16.05 1.43
N ALA A 615 -11.32 -17.14 1.98
CA ALA A 615 -10.51 -18.11 2.71
C ALA A 615 -9.48 -18.83 1.80
N ILE A 616 -9.84 -19.11 0.54
CA ILE A 616 -8.93 -19.69 -0.46
C ILE A 616 -7.85 -18.68 -0.82
N ASP A 617 -8.21 -17.42 -1.08
CA ASP A 617 -7.27 -16.36 -1.43
C ASP A 617 -6.28 -16.07 -0.29
N GLU A 618 -6.76 -15.98 0.95
CA GLU A 618 -5.89 -15.79 2.11
C GLU A 618 -4.97 -16.99 2.37
N ALA A 619 -5.47 -18.22 2.19
CA ALA A 619 -4.65 -19.42 2.31
C ALA A 619 -3.61 -19.53 1.18
N GLY A 620 -3.97 -19.10 -0.03
CA GLY A 620 -3.19 -19.15 -1.27
C GLY A 620 -2.39 -17.88 -1.58
N LYS A 621 -2.43 -16.85 -0.71
CA LYS A 621 -1.88 -15.51 -0.99
C LYS A 621 -0.45 -15.54 -1.53
N VAL A 622 0.43 -16.33 -0.91
CA VAL A 622 1.82 -16.51 -1.35
C VAL A 622 1.92 -17.05 -2.80
N LEU A 623 1.03 -17.95 -3.17
CA LEU A 623 0.95 -18.51 -4.54
C LEU A 623 0.35 -17.51 -5.51
N LEU A 624 -0.65 -16.73 -5.08
CA LEU A 624 -1.27 -15.67 -5.88
C LEU A 624 -0.33 -14.50 -6.13
N ASP A 625 0.47 -14.11 -5.13
CA ASP A 625 1.52 -13.10 -5.26
C ASP A 625 2.57 -13.55 -6.30
N THR A 626 2.79 -14.87 -6.44
CA THR A 626 3.63 -15.42 -7.51
C THR A 626 3.05 -15.15 -8.89
N ILE A 627 1.74 -15.35 -9.05
CA ILE A 627 1.03 -15.14 -10.31
C ILE A 627 1.05 -13.64 -10.68
N ASN A 628 0.89 -12.76 -9.70
CA ASN A 628 0.84 -11.31 -9.91
C ASN A 628 2.23 -10.68 -10.15
N ALA A 629 3.28 -11.16 -9.46
CA ALA A 629 4.64 -10.65 -9.61
C ALA A 629 5.30 -11.11 -10.92
N ASN A 630 4.90 -12.27 -11.45
CA ASN A 630 5.53 -12.87 -12.62
C ASN A 630 4.52 -12.93 -13.76
N GLY A 631 4.75 -12.15 -14.82
CA GLY A 631 4.08 -12.28 -16.12
C GLY A 631 4.37 -13.62 -16.82
N GLY A 632 4.03 -14.73 -16.15
CA GLY A 632 4.12 -16.13 -16.55
C GLY A 632 5.48 -16.57 -17.06
N GLY A 633 6.49 -16.83 -16.22
CA GLY A 633 7.69 -17.53 -16.72
C GLY A 633 8.92 -17.61 -15.79
N ALA A 634 8.94 -16.84 -14.72
CA ALA A 634 10.02 -16.83 -13.72
C ALA A 634 9.73 -17.82 -12.57
N LEU A 635 10.77 -18.46 -12.03
CA LEU A 635 10.63 -19.36 -10.88
C LEU A 635 10.45 -18.52 -9.60
N PRO A 636 9.47 -18.84 -8.74
CA PRO A 636 9.15 -18.01 -7.58
C PRO A 636 10.35 -17.86 -6.62
N ASN A 637 10.76 -16.62 -6.33
CA ASN A 637 11.66 -16.31 -5.21
C ASN A 637 10.87 -16.33 -3.89
N ILE A 638 10.34 -17.51 -3.56
CA ILE A 638 9.44 -17.72 -2.44
C ILE A 638 10.06 -18.78 -1.54
N ASN A 639 10.07 -18.52 -0.24
CA ASN A 639 10.58 -19.46 0.73
C ASN A 639 9.78 -20.79 0.64
N LYS A 640 10.49 -21.90 0.46
CA LYS A 640 9.94 -23.27 0.46
C LYS A 640 8.96 -23.53 1.60
N ASP A 641 9.26 -23.03 2.80
CA ASP A 641 8.43 -23.22 4.01
C ASP A 641 7.09 -22.46 3.91
N SER A 642 7.09 -21.31 3.22
CA SER A 642 5.88 -20.52 2.99
C SER A 642 4.94 -21.19 1.97
N VAL A 643 5.49 -21.85 0.93
CA VAL A 643 4.72 -22.67 -0.01
C VAL A 643 4.13 -23.89 0.67
N GLY A 644 4.94 -24.60 1.48
CA GLY A 644 4.47 -25.74 2.27
C GLY A 644 3.34 -25.35 3.23
N SER A 645 3.48 -24.23 3.93
CA SER A 645 2.47 -23.71 4.84
C SER A 645 1.19 -23.27 4.12
N SER A 646 1.31 -22.69 2.92
CA SER A 646 0.15 -22.33 2.08
C SER A 646 -0.61 -23.57 1.61
N LEU A 647 0.09 -24.61 1.16
CA LEU A 647 -0.52 -25.89 0.75
C LEU A 647 -1.31 -26.55 1.90
N THR A 648 -0.75 -26.61 3.10
CA THR A 648 -1.43 -27.18 4.27
C THR A 648 -2.71 -26.40 4.60
N ARG A 649 -2.65 -25.06 4.56
CA ARG A 649 -3.83 -24.20 4.79
C ARG A 649 -4.89 -24.39 3.72
N LEU A 650 -4.50 -24.41 2.44
CA LEU A 650 -5.42 -24.63 1.31
C LEU A 650 -6.13 -26.00 1.41
N GLN A 651 -5.42 -27.06 1.79
CA GLN A 651 -6.02 -28.39 1.99
C GLN A 651 -7.06 -28.39 3.11
N ALA A 652 -6.77 -27.73 4.23
CA ALA A 652 -7.68 -27.61 5.36
C ALA A 652 -8.95 -26.80 5.01
N VAL A 653 -8.79 -25.70 4.27
CA VAL A 653 -9.90 -24.84 3.82
C VAL A 653 -10.76 -25.55 2.78
N ARG A 654 -10.14 -26.21 1.79
CA ARG A 654 -10.83 -26.91 0.69
C ARG A 654 -11.90 -27.89 1.16
N ALA A 655 -11.66 -28.64 2.24
CA ALA A 655 -12.59 -29.63 2.77
C ALA A 655 -13.92 -29.01 3.23
N ARG A 656 -13.91 -27.72 3.54
CA ARG A 656 -15.01 -26.98 4.17
C ARG A 656 -15.61 -25.91 3.26
N CYS A 657 -15.05 -25.69 2.07
CA CYS A 657 -15.56 -24.72 1.10
C CYS A 657 -16.80 -25.21 0.35
N ASP A 658 -17.57 -24.22 -0.15
CA ASP A 658 -18.60 -24.41 -1.17
C ASP A 658 -18.06 -25.24 -2.34
N ALA A 659 -18.85 -26.19 -2.83
CA ALA A 659 -18.44 -27.10 -3.90
C ALA A 659 -18.01 -26.35 -5.18
N ARG A 660 -18.61 -25.20 -5.47
CA ARG A 660 -18.33 -24.38 -6.64
C ARG A 660 -16.91 -23.82 -6.63
N THR A 661 -16.34 -23.50 -5.46
CA THR A 661 -14.99 -22.88 -5.33
C THR A 661 -13.87 -23.91 -5.23
N ARG A 662 -14.19 -25.20 -5.01
CA ARG A 662 -13.18 -26.27 -4.91
C ARG A 662 -12.26 -26.39 -6.13
N PRO A 663 -12.73 -26.25 -7.39
CA PRO A 663 -11.85 -26.26 -8.57
C PRO A 663 -10.78 -25.16 -8.53
N TYR A 664 -11.12 -23.98 -7.99
CA TYR A 664 -10.17 -22.88 -7.81
C TYR A 664 -9.14 -23.19 -6.73
N ALA A 665 -9.57 -23.71 -5.57
CA ALA A 665 -8.65 -24.20 -4.54
C ALA A 665 -7.74 -25.33 -5.07
N ASP A 666 -8.28 -26.25 -5.89
CA ASP A 666 -7.53 -27.33 -6.52
C ASP A 666 -6.48 -26.81 -7.51
N ALA A 667 -6.80 -25.76 -8.28
CA ALA A 667 -5.84 -25.11 -9.16
C ALA A 667 -4.67 -24.50 -8.36
N LEU A 668 -4.95 -23.82 -7.24
CA LEU A 668 -3.91 -23.28 -6.35
C LEU A 668 -3.07 -24.37 -5.70
N LEU A 669 -3.69 -25.48 -5.26
CA LEU A 669 -2.97 -26.65 -4.75
C LEU A 669 -2.04 -27.26 -5.78
N ARG A 670 -2.47 -27.36 -7.05
CA ARG A 670 -1.63 -27.83 -8.16
C ARG A 670 -0.46 -26.89 -8.41
N LEU A 671 -0.68 -25.58 -8.39
CA LEU A 671 0.38 -24.58 -8.52
C LEU A 671 1.40 -24.71 -7.38
N GLY A 672 0.95 -24.71 -6.13
CA GLY A 672 1.84 -24.86 -4.98
C GLY A 672 2.59 -26.19 -4.97
N THR A 673 1.96 -27.27 -5.44
CA THR A 673 2.61 -28.58 -5.57
C THR A 673 3.69 -28.57 -6.65
N ALA A 674 3.42 -27.96 -7.81
CA ALA A 674 4.40 -27.78 -8.87
C ALA A 674 5.60 -26.94 -8.39
N MET A 675 5.35 -25.87 -7.62
CA MET A 675 6.41 -25.06 -7.03
C MET A 675 7.22 -25.84 -6.00
N LYS A 676 6.56 -26.59 -5.11
CA LYS A 676 7.21 -27.43 -4.10
C LYS A 676 8.12 -28.49 -4.74
N GLU A 677 7.70 -29.09 -5.84
CA GLU A 677 8.51 -30.06 -6.59
C GLU A 677 9.81 -29.45 -7.11
N VAL A 678 9.78 -28.21 -7.59
CA VAL A 678 10.99 -27.50 -8.02
C VAL A 678 11.95 -27.25 -6.85
N PHE A 679 11.42 -26.90 -5.67
CA PHE A 679 12.23 -26.70 -4.46
C PHE A 679 12.80 -28.00 -3.89
N ASP A 680 12.06 -29.10 -3.98
CA ASP A 680 12.50 -30.41 -3.51
C ASP A 680 13.50 -31.08 -4.47
N ARG A 681 13.42 -30.76 -5.77
CA ARG A 681 14.26 -31.34 -6.83
C ARG A 681 14.83 -30.25 -7.75
N PRO A 682 15.85 -29.50 -7.29
CA PRO A 682 16.46 -28.46 -8.10
C PRO A 682 17.07 -29.05 -9.38
N SER A 683 16.79 -28.40 -10.52
CA SER A 683 17.23 -28.85 -11.85
C SER A 683 18.76 -28.84 -11.98
N LYS A 684 19.33 -29.84 -12.65
CA LYS A 684 20.76 -29.88 -13.01
C LYS A 684 21.02 -29.54 -14.49
N THR A 685 19.96 -29.41 -15.29
CA THR A 685 20.04 -29.19 -16.75
C THR A 685 19.07 -28.11 -17.21
N VAL A 686 19.41 -27.41 -18.30
CA VAL A 686 18.58 -26.34 -18.90
C VAL A 686 17.22 -26.86 -19.37
N SER A 687 17.15 -28.09 -19.89
CA SER A 687 15.89 -28.71 -20.33
C SER A 687 14.90 -28.92 -19.19
N GLN A 688 15.38 -29.32 -18.01
CA GLN A 688 14.53 -29.51 -16.82
C GLN A 688 14.01 -28.18 -16.27
N VAL A 689 14.81 -27.12 -16.35
CA VAL A 689 14.40 -25.76 -15.95
C VAL A 689 13.23 -25.28 -16.83
N GLU A 690 13.31 -25.47 -18.14
CA GLU A 690 12.23 -25.10 -19.06
C GLU A 690 10.97 -25.94 -18.85
N GLU A 691 11.10 -27.23 -18.53
CA GLU A 691 9.98 -28.10 -18.18
C GLU A 691 9.28 -27.62 -16.88
N TYR A 692 10.04 -27.27 -15.85
CA TYR A 692 9.48 -26.73 -14.60
C TYR A 692 8.79 -25.38 -14.79
N LYS A 693 9.36 -24.49 -15.60
CA LYS A 693 8.71 -23.21 -15.96
C LYS A 693 7.40 -23.43 -16.70
N ALA A 694 7.38 -24.35 -17.67
CA ALA A 694 6.17 -24.69 -18.40
C ALA A 694 5.09 -25.26 -17.46
N LYS A 695 5.48 -26.13 -16.52
CA LYS A 695 4.57 -26.71 -15.52
C LYS A 695 3.96 -25.67 -14.59
N ILE A 696 4.78 -24.75 -14.07
CA ILE A 696 4.31 -23.65 -13.21
C ILE A 696 3.42 -22.69 -14.00
N ARG A 697 3.82 -22.30 -15.23
CA ARG A 697 3.00 -21.43 -16.09
C ARG A 697 1.64 -22.05 -16.38
N ASN A 698 1.58 -23.32 -16.77
CA ASN A 698 0.32 -24.01 -17.04
C ASN A 698 -0.56 -24.11 -15.78
N ALA A 699 0.03 -24.30 -14.61
CA ALA A 699 -0.70 -24.31 -13.34
C ALA A 699 -1.22 -22.92 -12.97
N SER A 700 -0.43 -21.85 -13.18
CA SER A 700 -0.87 -20.46 -12.98
C SER A 700 -2.01 -20.09 -13.94
N ASP A 701 -1.90 -20.45 -15.22
CA ASP A 701 -2.95 -20.19 -16.20
C ASP A 701 -4.25 -20.92 -15.85
N ALA A 702 -4.16 -22.13 -15.26
CA ALA A 702 -5.32 -22.86 -14.77
C ALA A 702 -5.99 -22.17 -13.56
N VAL A 703 -5.20 -21.56 -12.66
CA VAL A 703 -5.74 -20.76 -11.53
C VAL A 703 -6.54 -19.58 -12.06
N ASP A 704 -5.99 -18.82 -13.01
CA ASP A 704 -6.68 -17.67 -13.59
C ASP A 704 -7.91 -18.07 -14.41
N ALA A 705 -7.86 -19.20 -15.12
CA ALA A 705 -8.99 -19.73 -15.86
C ALA A 705 -10.15 -20.12 -14.92
N GLU A 706 -9.87 -20.81 -13.81
CA GLU A 706 -10.90 -21.20 -12.85
C GLU A 706 -11.49 -20.00 -12.09
N LEU A 707 -10.66 -19.03 -11.70
CA LEU A 707 -11.17 -17.79 -11.09
C LEU A 707 -12.04 -17.01 -12.07
N SER A 708 -11.60 -16.88 -13.33
CA SER A 708 -12.38 -16.21 -14.37
C SER A 708 -13.69 -16.94 -14.64
N ARG A 709 -13.68 -18.28 -14.65
CA ARG A 709 -14.90 -19.09 -14.80
C ARG A 709 -15.87 -18.83 -13.65
N LEU A 710 -15.38 -18.75 -12.42
CA LEU A 710 -16.20 -18.47 -11.24
C LEU A 710 -16.80 -17.07 -11.26
N LEU A 711 -15.97 -16.04 -11.47
CA LEU A 711 -16.43 -14.64 -11.43
C LEU A 711 -17.37 -14.29 -12.59
N ASN A 712 -17.33 -15.04 -13.70
CA ASN A 712 -18.22 -14.83 -14.84
C ASN A 712 -19.49 -15.71 -14.81
N ASP A 713 -19.64 -16.60 -13.82
CA ASP A 713 -20.85 -17.39 -13.65
C ASP A 713 -21.96 -16.51 -13.02
N PRO A 714 -23.09 -16.28 -13.71
CA PRO A 714 -24.18 -15.45 -13.19
C PRO A 714 -24.73 -15.93 -11.85
N ALA A 715 -24.81 -17.25 -11.64
CA ALA A 715 -25.32 -17.84 -10.41
C ALA A 715 -24.32 -17.69 -9.24
N VAL A 716 -23.04 -17.52 -9.52
CA VAL A 716 -22.00 -17.20 -8.52
C VAL A 716 -22.05 -15.72 -8.18
N ARG A 717 -22.24 -14.84 -9.17
CA ARG A 717 -22.36 -13.39 -8.95
C ARG A 717 -23.60 -13.00 -8.15
N GLU A 718 -24.73 -13.64 -8.42
CA GLU A 718 -25.96 -13.44 -7.65
C GLU A 718 -25.78 -13.93 -6.21
N ALA A 719 -25.27 -15.15 -6.03
CA ALA A 719 -25.02 -15.73 -4.70
C ALA A 719 -23.87 -15.08 -3.90
N MET A 720 -23.08 -14.17 -4.50
CA MET A 720 -22.10 -13.34 -3.79
C MET A 720 -22.68 -12.01 -3.31
N ASN A 721 -23.83 -11.60 -3.85
CA ASN A 721 -24.53 -10.37 -3.50
C ASN A 721 -25.72 -10.60 -2.54
N GLU A 722 -26.04 -11.86 -2.27
CA GLU A 722 -26.98 -12.34 -1.24
C GLU A 722 -26.25 -12.65 0.08
#